data_AF-A0A965PJU8-F1
#
_entry.id   AF-A0A965PJU8-F1
#
_cell.length_a   1.000
_cell.length_b   1.000
_cell.length_c   1.000
_cell.angle_alpha   90.00
_cell.angle_beta   90.00
_cell.angle_gamma   90.00
#
_symmetry.space_group_name_H-M   'P 1'
#
loop_
_entity.id
_entity.type
_entity.pdbx_description
1 polymer ?
#
loop_
_entity_poly.entity_id
_entity_poly.type
_entity_poly.pdbx_seq_one_letter_code
_entity_poly.pdbx_strand_id
1 'polypeptide(L)'
;ASQFFLGASQATGGAAGGYQISRSLRFNASDSAYLSRTPAVQGNRKKWTWSGWLKKSNITATQGLFTCTAGGGYFELFFDNTTQALVVDDGSVYFYGYTSATSQSTLRDPSAWYHIVLALDAANATQADKLRLWINGRLVGRTAELVYDQEYNINVAGQHEIGQWRGGSYLSAYLADIHFIDGQSLDFTNFTETDATTGQLVPKAYTGSYGTNGFHLEFADNSAATATTLGKDTSGNSNNWTPNNLSVTAGAGNDSLVDVPTNGAQTDTGAGGEVRGGYCTWNPLDNQGLTLANGNLDVSWSTNSWYSLKSTIGVGTGKWYYEYTINSGSSNQIIGLFSTTTAFPSVGGNGYMTASASGWGYQLDGNKSNNNSFTSTGTAAAAGDVIMVAFDMDAAKVWFGKNGTWLNSGNPATGANAAFSNLSGTVAPAVSLYGSQSGSFNAGARSFAYTAPSGFKALCTANLPAPLVTKPNTVMDVKLYTGNGSTQSITGLGFSPDLVWIKGRSVAYNHRVFDTVRGTGGLLYTNTTDAETAQPNVNDTFSSFDSNGFSLGVGIGINESSATYAAWCWDAGSSTVSNTQGSITSTVRANATAGFSVVSFTPASSGAFTIGHGLGVAPSLVIAKSRNRSVSWFVYHSALSSPLGKFLELNSTAAVDANYANFWGTTSFSSTVFGMNTGVSCLSTDNMIAYCFAPVVGYSSFGSYTGNGSTDGPFVYTGFRP
;
A
#
# COMPACT_ATOMS: atom_id res chain seq x y z
N ALA A 1 14.41 -3.73 12.08
CA ALA A 1 14.05 -2.72 11.07
C ALA A 1 12.77 -3.19 10.39
N SER A 2 11.78 -2.32 10.20
CA SER A 2 10.64 -2.58 9.33
C SER A 2 11.19 -2.81 7.91
N GLN A 3 10.99 -4.01 7.37
CA GLN A 3 11.28 -4.27 5.96
C GLN A 3 10.14 -3.64 5.14
N PHE A 4 10.50 -2.82 4.15
CA PHE A 4 9.54 -2.16 3.27
C PHE A 4 9.06 -3.17 2.22
N PHE A 5 7.85 -3.01 1.69
CA PHE A 5 7.25 -3.97 0.75
C PHE A 5 6.74 -3.27 -0.50
N LEU A 6 6.60 -4.04 -1.58
CA LEU A 6 5.86 -3.63 -2.77
C LEU A 6 4.39 -3.42 -2.41
N GLY A 7 3.99 -2.15 -2.25
CA GLY A 7 2.60 -1.77 -2.49
C GLY A 7 2.32 -1.75 -3.99
N ALA A 8 1.06 -1.84 -4.41
CA ALA A 8 0.63 -1.83 -5.81
C ALA A 8 0.95 -0.55 -6.59
N SER A 9 1.75 0.35 -6.04
CA SER A 9 1.84 1.74 -6.44
C SER A 9 3.26 2.25 -6.68
N GLN A 10 4.26 1.37 -6.78
CA GLN A 10 5.64 1.79 -7.06
C GLN A 10 6.34 0.93 -8.11
N ALA A 11 7.02 1.59 -9.05
CA ALA A 11 8.08 0.96 -9.82
C ALA A 11 9.34 0.94 -8.97
N THR A 12 9.69 -0.23 -8.44
CA THR A 12 11.09 -0.53 -8.22
C THR A 12 11.62 -1.15 -9.50
N GLY A 13 12.64 -0.54 -10.10
CA GLY A 13 13.30 -1.15 -11.25
C GLY A 13 13.64 -2.58 -10.88
N GLY A 14 13.22 -3.54 -11.70
CA GLY A 14 13.52 -4.95 -11.44
C GLY A 14 15.01 -5.07 -11.14
N ALA A 15 15.35 -5.72 -10.03
CA ALA A 15 16.75 -5.97 -9.68
C ALA A 15 17.39 -6.60 -10.92
N ALA A 16 18.23 -5.84 -11.61
CA ALA A 16 18.89 -6.31 -12.82
C ALA A 16 19.81 -7.47 -12.40
N GLY A 17 19.35 -8.72 -12.60
CA GLY A 17 20.08 -9.94 -12.26
C GLY A 17 19.49 -10.82 -11.14
N GLY A 18 18.38 -10.46 -10.50
CA GLY A 18 17.72 -11.29 -9.46
C GLY A 18 16.73 -12.32 -10.01
N TYR A 19 16.37 -13.34 -9.21
CA TYR A 19 15.34 -14.35 -9.55
C TYR A 19 14.00 -13.69 -9.93
N GLN A 20 13.40 -14.10 -11.05
CA GLN A 20 12.20 -13.46 -11.61
C GLN A 20 11.04 -14.45 -11.67
N ILE A 21 9.90 -14.04 -11.11
CA ILE A 21 8.65 -14.79 -11.24
C ILE A 21 7.98 -14.35 -12.53
N SER A 22 7.72 -15.32 -13.41
CA SER A 22 7.20 -15.04 -14.75
C SER A 22 5.69 -14.98 -14.81
N ARG A 23 4.95 -15.75 -14.01
CA ARG A 23 3.49 -15.75 -14.03
C ARG A 23 2.93 -16.09 -12.66
N SER A 24 1.66 -15.77 -12.46
CA SER A 24 0.83 -16.29 -11.39
C SER A 24 -0.32 -17.11 -11.93
N LEU A 25 -0.91 -17.91 -11.06
CA LEU A 25 -2.15 -18.63 -11.29
C LEU A 25 -3.25 -18.01 -10.43
N ARG A 26 -4.32 -17.57 -11.10
CA ARG A 26 -5.51 -17.01 -10.48
C ARG A 26 -6.47 -18.14 -10.12
N PHE A 27 -6.76 -18.27 -8.83
CA PHE A 27 -7.81 -19.14 -8.31
C PHE A 27 -9.07 -18.29 -8.20
N ASN A 28 -10.17 -18.79 -8.73
CA ASN A 28 -11.46 -18.14 -8.67
C ASN A 28 -12.53 -19.07 -8.07
N ALA A 29 -13.22 -18.59 -7.04
CA ALA A 29 -14.13 -19.44 -6.27
C ALA A 29 -15.42 -19.77 -7.03
N SER A 30 -15.91 -18.86 -7.89
CA SER A 30 -17.11 -19.12 -8.69
C SER A 30 -16.92 -20.25 -9.70
N ASP A 31 -15.66 -20.51 -10.08
CA ASP A 31 -15.32 -21.55 -11.06
C ASP A 31 -14.99 -22.87 -10.36
N SER A 32 -14.99 -22.90 -9.03
CA SER A 32 -14.51 -24.04 -8.25
C SER A 32 -13.09 -24.45 -8.67
N ALA A 33 -12.20 -23.47 -8.85
CA ALA A 33 -10.84 -23.68 -9.36
C ALA A 33 -9.86 -24.10 -8.25
N TYR A 34 -9.09 -25.16 -8.48
CA TYR A 34 -8.09 -25.68 -7.53
C TYR A 34 -7.06 -26.59 -8.21
N LEU A 35 -5.95 -26.87 -7.52
CA LEU A 35 -4.99 -27.93 -7.90
C LEU A 35 -5.15 -29.11 -6.95
N SER A 36 -5.02 -30.34 -7.46
CA SER A 36 -5.02 -31.55 -6.63
C SER A 36 -3.86 -32.51 -6.94
N ARG A 37 -3.38 -33.21 -5.93
CA ARG A 37 -2.38 -34.28 -6.04
C ARG A 37 -2.55 -35.29 -4.92
N THR A 38 -2.35 -36.58 -5.20
CA THR A 38 -2.20 -37.61 -4.16
C THR A 38 -0.75 -38.11 -4.20
N PRO A 39 0.06 -37.91 -3.14
CA PRO A 39 1.40 -38.46 -3.08
C PRO A 39 1.39 -39.99 -3.20
N ALA A 40 2.32 -40.57 -3.95
CA ALA A 40 2.42 -42.02 -4.13
C ALA A 40 2.93 -42.74 -2.87
N VAL A 41 3.68 -42.04 -2.03
CA VAL A 41 4.22 -42.53 -0.76
C VAL A 41 4.11 -41.44 0.31
N GLN A 42 4.20 -41.83 1.58
CA GLN A 42 4.29 -40.87 2.69
C GLN A 42 5.64 -40.15 2.68
N GLY A 43 5.61 -38.85 2.92
CA GLY A 43 6.79 -38.00 3.11
C GLY A 43 7.10 -37.78 4.59
N ASN A 44 7.89 -36.75 4.90
CA ASN A 44 8.18 -36.37 6.28
C ASN A 44 7.00 -35.60 6.89
N ARG A 45 6.41 -36.17 7.93
CA ARG A 45 5.22 -35.65 8.64
C ARG A 45 5.56 -34.86 9.90
N LYS A 46 6.85 -34.72 10.20
CA LYS A 46 7.40 -34.08 11.41
C LYS A 46 8.18 -32.82 11.08
N LYS A 47 8.70 -32.71 9.86
CA LYS A 47 9.59 -31.63 9.42
C LYS A 47 9.36 -31.32 7.95
N TRP A 48 8.93 -30.10 7.65
CA TRP A 48 8.65 -29.63 6.29
C TRP A 48 8.49 -28.10 6.27
N THR A 49 8.50 -27.52 5.07
CA THR A 49 8.25 -26.08 4.85
C THR A 49 7.36 -25.86 3.65
N TRP A 50 6.31 -25.05 3.78
CA TRP A 50 5.54 -24.50 2.66
C TRP A 50 5.88 -23.02 2.50
N SER A 51 6.14 -22.58 1.26
CA SER A 51 6.43 -21.18 0.91
C SER A 51 5.68 -20.79 -0.35
N GLY A 52 5.19 -19.55 -0.43
CA GLY A 52 4.58 -19.06 -1.66
C GLY A 52 4.20 -17.59 -1.63
N TRP A 53 4.01 -17.02 -2.81
CA TRP A 53 3.51 -15.67 -3.00
C TRP A 53 2.01 -15.66 -3.26
N LEU A 54 1.31 -14.72 -2.63
CA LEU A 54 -0.14 -14.66 -2.62
C LEU A 54 -0.64 -13.21 -2.69
N LYS A 55 -1.56 -12.93 -3.60
CA LYS A 55 -2.34 -11.68 -3.64
C LYS A 55 -3.83 -12.02 -3.52
N LYS A 56 -4.50 -11.56 -2.46
CA LYS A 56 -5.92 -11.87 -2.22
C LYS A 56 -6.84 -11.05 -3.11
N SER A 57 -7.95 -11.66 -3.53
CA SER A 57 -9.03 -10.94 -4.20
C SER A 57 -10.32 -10.92 -3.37
N ASN A 58 -10.73 -12.06 -2.79
CA ASN A 58 -11.84 -12.10 -1.82
C ASN A 58 -11.28 -11.96 -0.39
N ILE A 59 -11.91 -11.10 0.41
CA ILE A 59 -11.52 -10.80 1.79
C ILE A 59 -12.64 -11.07 2.81
N THR A 60 -13.81 -11.53 2.35
CA THR A 60 -15.02 -11.70 3.17
C THR A 60 -15.42 -13.16 3.38
N ALA A 61 -14.73 -14.11 2.74
CA ALA A 61 -15.01 -15.54 2.84
C ALA A 61 -13.87 -16.31 3.52
N THR A 62 -14.22 -17.44 4.15
CA THR A 62 -13.26 -18.42 4.64
C THR A 62 -12.79 -19.29 3.47
N GLN A 63 -11.48 -19.43 3.28
CA GLN A 63 -10.90 -19.99 2.05
C GLN A 63 -9.67 -20.84 2.32
N GLY A 64 -9.63 -22.07 1.77
CA GLY A 64 -8.47 -22.96 1.87
C GLY A 64 -7.34 -22.51 0.96
N LEU A 65 -6.13 -22.44 1.51
CA LEU A 65 -4.92 -22.20 0.74
C LEU A 65 -4.24 -23.53 0.38
N PHE A 66 -3.98 -24.37 1.38
CA PHE A 66 -3.32 -25.66 1.20
C PHE A 66 -3.89 -26.67 2.19
N THR A 67 -4.39 -27.80 1.70
CA THR A 67 -5.07 -28.79 2.53
C THR A 67 -4.64 -30.21 2.18
N CYS A 68 -4.86 -31.13 3.11
CA CYS A 68 -4.67 -32.56 2.94
C CYS A 68 -5.79 -33.31 3.67
N THR A 69 -6.33 -34.36 3.07
CA THR A 69 -7.30 -35.26 3.70
C THR A 69 -6.93 -36.73 3.49
N ALA A 70 -6.99 -37.54 4.54
CA ALA A 70 -6.76 -38.99 4.48
C ALA A 70 -7.44 -39.73 5.64
N GLY A 71 -8.28 -40.73 5.33
CA GLY A 71 -8.75 -41.72 6.31
C GLY A 71 -9.39 -41.17 7.59
N GLY A 72 -10.01 -39.98 7.54
CA GLY A 72 -10.62 -39.29 8.70
C GLY A 72 -9.76 -38.20 9.34
N GLY A 73 -8.46 -38.10 9.01
CA GLY A 73 -7.57 -37.01 9.40
C GLY A 73 -7.45 -35.93 8.34
N TYR A 74 -7.02 -34.73 8.74
CA TYR A 74 -6.85 -33.58 7.86
C TYR A 74 -5.72 -32.65 8.32
N PHE A 75 -5.15 -31.93 7.36
CA PHE A 75 -4.33 -30.73 7.56
C PHE A 75 -4.93 -29.61 6.73
N GLU A 76 -5.01 -28.41 7.28
CA GLU A 76 -5.66 -27.26 6.67
C GLU A 76 -4.87 -25.98 6.98
N LEU A 77 -4.40 -25.30 5.92
CA LEU A 77 -3.95 -23.92 5.95
C LEU A 77 -5.02 -23.08 5.25
N PHE A 78 -5.70 -22.19 5.98
CA PHE A 78 -6.86 -21.46 5.45
C PHE A 78 -6.97 -20.04 6.00
N PHE A 79 -7.64 -19.17 5.25
CA PHE A 79 -8.04 -17.84 5.71
C PHE A 79 -9.37 -17.95 6.43
N ASP A 80 -9.44 -17.49 7.68
CA ASP A 80 -10.70 -17.36 8.41
C ASP A 80 -11.27 -15.95 8.23
N ASN A 81 -12.51 -15.83 7.76
CA ASN A 81 -13.16 -14.53 7.60
C ASN A 81 -13.57 -13.88 8.93
N THR A 82 -13.73 -14.66 10.00
CA THR A 82 -14.21 -14.17 11.29
C THR A 82 -13.07 -13.46 12.02
N THR A 83 -11.93 -14.14 12.15
CA THR A 83 -10.73 -13.58 12.78
C THR A 83 -9.84 -12.80 11.81
N GLN A 84 -10.05 -12.95 10.50
CA GLN A 84 -9.24 -12.35 9.44
C GLN A 84 -7.77 -12.80 9.52
N ALA A 85 -7.56 -13.99 10.07
CA ALA A 85 -6.27 -14.64 10.28
C ALA A 85 -6.01 -15.72 9.22
N LEU A 86 -4.73 -16.07 9.07
CA LEU A 86 -4.30 -17.31 8.45
C LEU A 86 -4.22 -18.37 9.54
N VAL A 87 -4.93 -19.48 9.38
CA VAL A 87 -5.11 -20.53 10.39
C VAL A 87 -4.49 -21.83 9.90
N VAL A 88 -3.87 -22.56 10.83
CA VAL A 88 -3.38 -23.92 10.64
C VAL A 88 -4.19 -24.85 11.55
N ASP A 89 -4.84 -25.85 10.97
CA ASP A 89 -5.61 -26.87 11.67
C ASP A 89 -5.22 -28.27 11.18
N ASP A 90 -4.88 -29.17 12.10
CA ASP A 90 -4.55 -30.56 11.82
C ASP A 90 -5.52 -31.55 12.51
N GLY A 91 -6.62 -31.04 13.08
CA GLY A 91 -7.58 -31.79 13.90
C GLY A 91 -7.09 -32.12 15.31
N SER A 92 -5.77 -32.30 15.50
CA SER A 92 -5.12 -32.42 16.82
C SER A 92 -4.46 -31.12 17.29
N VAL A 93 -4.34 -30.15 16.39
CA VAL A 93 -3.70 -28.86 16.61
C VAL A 93 -4.58 -27.80 15.98
N TYR A 94 -4.94 -26.79 16.75
CA TYR A 94 -5.64 -25.62 16.25
C TYR A 94 -4.78 -24.38 16.54
N PHE A 95 -4.20 -23.79 15.49
CA PHE A 95 -3.29 -22.66 15.60
C PHE A 95 -3.78 -21.48 14.76
N TYR A 96 -4.07 -20.36 15.43
CA TYR A 96 -4.22 -19.09 14.74
C TYR A 96 -2.83 -18.52 14.45
N GLY A 97 -2.53 -18.31 13.18
CA GLY A 97 -1.44 -17.43 12.76
C GLY A 97 -1.71 -15.96 13.07
N TYR A 98 -2.40 -15.64 14.19
CA TYR A 98 -2.42 -14.35 14.89
C TYR A 98 -3.37 -14.39 16.10
N THR A 99 -2.88 -14.10 17.30
CA THR A 99 -3.68 -13.61 18.44
C THR A 99 -2.86 -12.56 19.20
N SER A 100 -2.88 -11.31 18.75
CA SER A 100 -2.57 -10.20 19.66
C SER A 100 -3.39 -8.96 19.30
N ALA A 101 -4.10 -8.46 20.30
CA ALA A 101 -5.04 -7.34 20.23
C ALA A 101 -4.38 -5.97 19.93
N THR A 102 -3.18 -5.91 19.36
CA THR A 102 -2.43 -4.64 19.15
C THR A 102 -1.78 -4.45 17.78
N SER A 103 -2.05 -5.28 16.77
CA SER A 103 -1.74 -4.91 15.37
C SER A 103 -2.54 -5.74 14.37
N GLN A 104 -3.65 -5.20 13.88
CA GLN A 104 -4.46 -5.76 12.79
C GLN A 104 -3.68 -5.74 11.45
N SER A 105 -2.57 -6.48 11.32
CA SER A 105 -1.95 -6.72 10.00
C SER A 105 -2.75 -7.78 9.26
N THR A 106 -3.96 -7.41 8.89
CA THR A 106 -4.89 -8.25 8.17
C THR A 106 -4.36 -8.43 6.75
N LEU A 107 -4.32 -9.66 6.24
CA LEU A 107 -4.12 -9.95 4.81
C LEU A 107 -5.38 -9.48 4.07
N ARG A 108 -5.54 -8.16 3.99
CA ARG A 108 -6.73 -7.47 3.49
C ARG A 108 -6.42 -6.53 2.34
N ASP A 109 -5.16 -6.15 2.14
CA ASP A 109 -4.78 -5.30 1.01
C ASP A 109 -4.88 -6.13 -0.29
N PRO A 110 -5.90 -5.90 -1.12
CA PRO A 110 -6.11 -6.66 -2.36
C PRO A 110 -5.16 -6.21 -3.47
N SER A 111 -4.38 -5.16 -3.22
CA SER A 111 -3.44 -4.57 -4.15
C SER A 111 -2.03 -5.17 -3.99
N ALA A 112 -1.68 -5.62 -2.79
CA ALA A 112 -0.33 -6.09 -2.46
C ALA A 112 -0.16 -7.61 -2.62
N TRP A 113 1.06 -8.00 -2.96
CA TRP A 113 1.53 -9.38 -2.87
C TRP A 113 2.13 -9.65 -1.49
N TYR A 114 1.86 -10.84 -0.96
CA TYR A 114 2.36 -11.32 0.32
C TYR A 114 3.22 -12.56 0.12
N HIS A 115 4.35 -12.66 0.81
CA HIS A 115 5.14 -13.88 0.89
C HIS A 115 4.81 -14.60 2.20
N ILE A 116 4.35 -15.83 2.12
CA ILE A 116 3.94 -16.64 3.27
C ILE A 116 4.88 -17.83 3.38
N VAL A 117 5.42 -18.06 4.59
CA VAL A 117 6.24 -19.24 4.90
C VAL A 117 5.73 -19.90 6.16
N LEU A 118 5.39 -21.18 6.07
CA LEU A 118 4.99 -22.02 7.19
C LEU A 118 5.99 -23.17 7.31
N ALA A 119 6.68 -23.27 8.45
CA ALA A 119 7.68 -24.30 8.67
C ALA A 119 7.40 -25.07 9.96
N LEU A 120 7.42 -26.40 9.87
CA LEU A 120 7.29 -27.32 10.99
C LEU A 120 8.63 -28.01 11.29
N ASP A 121 8.98 -28.10 12.57
CA ASP A 121 9.97 -29.00 13.15
C ASP A 121 9.46 -29.55 14.48
N ALA A 122 8.71 -30.65 14.45
CA ALA A 122 8.08 -31.24 15.63
C ALA A 122 9.12 -31.69 16.69
N ALA A 123 10.35 -31.99 16.27
CA ALA A 123 11.46 -32.39 17.14
C ALA A 123 12.28 -31.19 17.66
N ASN A 124 11.86 -29.95 17.43
CA ASN A 124 12.52 -28.79 18.00
C ASN A 124 12.37 -28.78 19.54
N ALA A 125 13.49 -28.65 20.25
CA ALA A 125 13.51 -28.61 21.71
C ALA A 125 12.81 -27.37 22.28
N THR A 126 12.77 -26.27 21.53
CA THR A 126 12.05 -25.05 21.90
C THR A 126 10.61 -25.12 21.39
N GLN A 127 9.65 -25.26 22.32
CA GLN A 127 8.23 -25.43 22.02
C GLN A 127 7.69 -24.39 21.02
N ALA A 128 7.98 -23.10 21.28
CA ALA A 128 7.54 -21.99 20.44
C ALA A 128 8.14 -21.99 19.02
N ASP A 129 9.17 -22.78 18.76
CA ASP A 129 9.87 -22.87 17.48
C ASP A 129 9.52 -24.10 16.65
N LYS A 130 8.62 -24.95 17.14
CA LYS A 130 8.16 -26.12 16.41
C LYS A 130 7.33 -25.77 15.18
N LEU A 131 6.50 -24.73 15.24
CA LEU A 131 5.76 -24.21 14.07
C LEU A 131 5.97 -22.71 13.98
N ARG A 132 6.44 -22.25 12.82
CA ARG A 132 6.79 -20.86 12.59
C ARG A 132 6.09 -20.38 11.33
N LEU A 133 5.41 -19.25 11.44
CA LEU A 133 4.74 -18.57 10.33
C LEU A 133 5.38 -17.21 10.11
N TRP A 134 5.92 -17.00 8.91
CA TRP A 134 6.35 -15.69 8.45
C TRP A 134 5.39 -15.15 7.41
N ILE A 135 5.05 -13.87 7.54
CA ILE A 135 4.39 -13.09 6.50
C ILE A 135 5.33 -11.95 6.18
N ASN A 136 5.73 -11.86 4.91
CA ASN A 136 6.61 -10.83 4.39
C ASN A 136 7.92 -10.73 5.20
N GLY A 137 8.55 -11.86 5.51
CA GLY A 137 9.80 -11.93 6.28
C GLY A 137 9.68 -11.61 7.77
N ARG A 138 8.53 -11.12 8.23
CA ARG A 138 8.25 -10.95 9.66
C ARG A 138 7.70 -12.24 10.22
N LEU A 139 8.31 -12.73 11.31
CA LEU A 139 7.73 -13.81 12.10
C LEU A 139 6.46 -13.29 12.77
N VAL A 140 5.30 -13.84 12.37
CA VAL A 140 3.97 -13.41 12.83
C VAL A 140 3.29 -14.45 13.70
N GLY A 141 3.74 -15.71 13.64
CA GLY A 141 3.14 -16.81 14.37
C GLY A 141 4.17 -17.79 14.91
N ARG A 142 3.96 -18.17 16.17
CA ARG A 142 4.62 -19.26 16.89
C ARG A 142 3.58 -19.93 17.78
N THR A 143 3.60 -21.25 17.93
CA THR A 143 2.67 -21.96 18.82
C THR A 143 3.37 -22.68 19.95
N ALA A 144 2.70 -22.77 21.11
CA ALA A 144 3.19 -23.47 22.30
C ALA A 144 2.57 -24.87 22.49
N GLU A 145 1.74 -25.36 21.57
CA GLU A 145 0.83 -26.49 21.82
C GLU A 145 1.13 -27.77 20.99
N LEU A 146 2.28 -27.84 20.30
CA LEU A 146 2.67 -29.04 19.53
C LEU A 146 3.32 -30.11 20.41
N VAL A 147 2.82 -31.34 20.34
CA VAL A 147 3.47 -32.51 20.96
C VAL A 147 4.85 -32.72 20.33
N TYR A 148 5.85 -33.00 21.18
CA TYR A 148 7.21 -33.24 20.72
C TYR A 148 7.30 -34.49 19.84
N ASP A 149 7.94 -34.33 18.69
CA ASP A 149 8.26 -35.40 17.73
C ASP A 149 7.03 -36.20 17.23
N GLN A 150 5.84 -35.60 17.28
CA GLN A 150 4.61 -36.17 16.73
C GLN A 150 4.56 -36.05 15.20
N GLU A 151 3.93 -37.04 14.55
CA GLU A 151 3.54 -36.96 13.14
C GLU A 151 2.18 -36.25 12.97
N TYR A 152 2.10 -35.35 12.00
CA TYR A 152 0.88 -34.60 11.64
C TYR A 152 0.30 -35.08 10.29
N ASN A 153 -0.87 -34.60 9.87
CA ASN A 153 -1.62 -35.18 8.74
C ASN A 153 -1.18 -34.71 7.35
N ILE A 154 -0.30 -33.71 7.25
CA ILE A 154 0.32 -33.34 5.98
C ILE A 154 1.30 -34.42 5.49
N ASN A 155 1.61 -34.48 4.19
CA ASN A 155 2.57 -35.41 3.60
C ASN A 155 2.18 -36.91 3.66
N VAL A 156 0.95 -37.22 4.06
CA VAL A 156 0.38 -38.57 3.98
C VAL A 156 0.09 -38.97 2.52
N ALA A 157 -0.10 -40.26 2.25
CA ALA A 157 -0.57 -40.76 0.96
C ALA A 157 -2.09 -40.53 0.81
N GLY A 158 -2.51 -39.26 0.90
CA GLY A 158 -3.89 -38.80 0.79
C GLY A 158 -3.99 -37.59 -0.12
N GLN A 159 -5.21 -37.17 -0.45
CA GLN A 159 -5.43 -36.09 -1.39
C GLN A 159 -4.99 -34.76 -0.77
N HIS A 160 -4.05 -34.10 -1.44
CA HIS A 160 -3.62 -32.73 -1.17
C HIS A 160 -4.24 -31.79 -2.18
N GLU A 161 -4.61 -30.59 -1.73
CA GLU A 161 -5.28 -29.58 -2.54
C GLU A 161 -4.66 -28.20 -2.31
N ILE A 162 -4.51 -27.43 -3.38
CA ILE A 162 -4.19 -25.99 -3.30
C ILE A 162 -5.40 -25.24 -3.83
N GLY A 163 -5.96 -24.36 -3.00
CA GLY A 163 -7.11 -23.53 -3.36
C GLY A 163 -8.51 -24.11 -3.07
N GLN A 164 -8.60 -25.24 -2.36
CA GLN A 164 -9.87 -25.85 -1.94
C GLN A 164 -9.85 -26.22 -0.45
N TRP A 165 -11.00 -26.07 0.21
CA TRP A 165 -11.24 -26.48 1.59
C TRP A 165 -12.48 -27.37 1.68
N ARG A 166 -12.31 -28.60 2.18
CA ARG A 166 -13.37 -29.57 2.49
C ARG A 166 -14.35 -29.85 1.35
N GLY A 167 -13.91 -29.78 0.10
CA GLY A 167 -14.76 -30.06 -1.06
C GLY A 167 -15.84 -29.00 -1.37
N GLY A 168 -15.89 -27.88 -0.64
CA GLY A 168 -17.02 -26.94 -0.71
C GLY A 168 -16.67 -25.45 -0.71
N SER A 169 -15.47 -25.07 -0.25
CA SER A 169 -15.02 -23.67 -0.27
C SER A 169 -13.74 -23.52 -1.09
N TYR A 170 -13.68 -22.47 -1.90
CA TYR A 170 -12.61 -22.27 -2.87
C TYR A 170 -11.90 -20.92 -2.67
N LEU A 171 -10.62 -20.90 -3.03
CA LEU A 171 -9.77 -19.72 -2.95
C LEU A 171 -10.14 -18.68 -4.01
N SER A 172 -9.96 -17.42 -3.66
CA SER A 172 -9.99 -16.30 -4.60
C SER A 172 -8.77 -15.43 -4.36
N ALA A 173 -7.71 -15.76 -5.08
CA ALA A 173 -6.40 -15.16 -4.95
C ALA A 173 -5.56 -15.49 -6.18
N TYR A 174 -4.44 -14.79 -6.32
CA TYR A 174 -3.37 -15.10 -7.24
C TYR A 174 -2.26 -15.77 -6.44
N LEU A 175 -1.79 -16.93 -6.90
CA LEU A 175 -0.65 -17.61 -6.32
C LEU A 175 0.52 -17.61 -7.30
N ALA A 176 1.73 -17.46 -6.79
CA ALA A 176 2.95 -17.55 -7.58
C ALA A 176 4.05 -18.25 -6.78
N ASP A 177 4.91 -18.98 -7.49
CA ASP A 177 6.18 -19.49 -6.97
C ASP A 177 6.02 -20.28 -5.65
N ILE A 178 5.27 -21.39 -5.73
CA ILE A 178 4.96 -22.21 -4.56
C ILE A 178 6.03 -23.28 -4.37
N HIS A 179 6.64 -23.31 -3.20
CA HIS A 179 7.58 -24.35 -2.76
C HIS A 179 6.96 -25.18 -1.64
N PHE A 180 7.12 -26.49 -1.73
CA PHE A 180 6.97 -27.38 -0.58
C PHE A 180 8.23 -28.21 -0.41
N ILE A 181 8.88 -28.08 0.75
CA ILE A 181 10.13 -28.74 1.10
C ILE A 181 9.82 -29.85 2.08
N ASP A 182 10.02 -31.09 1.64
CA ASP A 182 9.82 -32.28 2.44
C ASP A 182 11.09 -32.62 3.24
N GLY A 183 10.99 -32.68 4.57
CA GLY A 183 12.09 -33.07 5.46
C GLY A 183 12.94 -31.94 6.04
N GLN A 184 12.66 -30.67 5.73
CA GLN A 184 13.41 -29.51 6.24
C GLN A 184 12.49 -28.41 6.80
N SER A 185 12.92 -27.77 7.89
CA SER A 185 12.25 -26.60 8.49
C SER A 185 13.06 -25.34 8.22
N LEU A 186 12.71 -24.62 7.16
CA LEU A 186 13.44 -23.48 6.65
C LEU A 186 12.78 -22.16 7.07
N ASP A 187 13.59 -21.11 7.17
CA ASP A 187 13.09 -19.75 7.31
C ASP A 187 12.85 -19.09 5.95
N PHE A 188 12.25 -17.90 5.98
CA PHE A 188 11.93 -17.15 4.76
C PHE A 188 13.14 -16.74 3.91
N THR A 189 14.35 -16.66 4.48
CA THR A 189 15.56 -16.20 3.77
C THR A 189 16.08 -17.23 2.75
N ASN A 190 15.49 -18.43 2.78
CA ASN A 190 15.71 -19.46 1.77
C ASN A 190 14.93 -19.20 0.47
N PHE A 191 13.86 -18.40 0.52
CA PHE A 191 12.95 -18.12 -0.59
C PHE A 191 12.87 -16.65 -0.97
N THR A 192 13.39 -15.76 -0.12
CA THR A 192 13.44 -14.32 -0.39
C THR A 192 14.74 -13.67 0.09
N GLU A 193 15.01 -12.48 -0.44
CA GLU A 193 16.09 -11.60 0.00
C GLU A 193 15.63 -10.14 0.05
N THR A 194 16.36 -9.29 0.79
CA THR A 194 16.10 -7.84 0.78
C THR A 194 16.89 -7.21 -0.36
N ASP A 195 16.21 -6.59 -1.31
CA ASP A 195 16.84 -5.75 -2.32
C ASP A 195 17.55 -4.57 -1.62
N ALA A 196 18.87 -4.47 -1.82
CA ALA A 196 19.68 -3.51 -1.09
C ALA A 196 19.35 -2.04 -1.45
N THR A 197 18.93 -1.81 -2.69
CA THR A 197 18.63 -0.51 -3.29
C THR A 197 17.31 0.07 -2.76
N THR A 198 16.30 -0.78 -2.63
CA THR A 198 14.91 -0.40 -2.32
C THR A 198 14.52 -0.74 -0.89
N GLY A 199 15.24 -1.67 -0.25
CA GLY A 199 14.88 -2.26 1.04
C GLY A 199 13.68 -3.20 0.96
N GLN A 200 13.20 -3.55 -0.24
CA GLN A 200 12.05 -4.42 -0.43
C GLN A 200 12.40 -5.90 -0.33
N LEU A 201 11.49 -6.70 0.19
CA LEU A 201 11.60 -8.15 0.15
C LEU A 201 11.26 -8.66 -1.27
N VAL A 202 12.18 -9.36 -1.91
CA VAL A 202 12.04 -9.89 -3.27
C VAL A 202 12.24 -11.42 -3.30
N PRO A 203 11.66 -12.14 -4.28
CA PRO A 203 11.87 -13.58 -4.48
C PRO A 203 13.34 -13.93 -4.65
N LYS A 204 13.71 -15.12 -4.17
CA LYS A 204 15.05 -15.70 -4.30
C LYS A 204 14.92 -17.16 -4.70
N ALA A 205 15.72 -17.60 -5.66
CA ALA A 205 15.76 -18.99 -6.07
C ALA A 205 16.16 -19.90 -4.90
N TYR A 206 15.35 -20.92 -4.62
CA TYR A 206 15.72 -21.97 -3.68
C TYR A 206 16.67 -22.97 -4.33
N THR A 207 17.81 -23.24 -3.69
CA THR A 207 18.87 -24.11 -4.23
C THR A 207 19.04 -25.42 -3.45
N GLY A 208 18.18 -25.70 -2.47
CA GLY A 208 18.25 -26.91 -1.67
C GLY A 208 17.44 -28.08 -2.26
N SER A 209 17.45 -29.23 -1.58
CA SER A 209 16.69 -30.42 -1.98
C SER A 209 15.22 -30.34 -1.56
N TYR A 210 14.31 -30.82 -2.40
CA TYR A 210 12.88 -30.82 -2.10
C TYR A 210 12.40 -32.04 -1.30
N GLY A 211 13.22 -33.09 -1.14
CA GLY A 211 12.82 -34.32 -0.46
C GLY A 211 11.83 -35.15 -1.28
N THR A 212 11.21 -36.17 -0.68
CA THR A 212 10.39 -37.18 -1.41
C THR A 212 9.12 -36.57 -2.02
N ASN A 213 8.33 -35.87 -1.22
CA ASN A 213 7.04 -35.31 -1.63
C ASN A 213 7.09 -33.82 -1.98
N GLY A 214 8.26 -33.20 -1.90
CA GLY A 214 8.43 -31.79 -2.22
C GLY A 214 8.24 -31.46 -3.69
N PHE A 215 7.87 -30.21 -3.96
CA PHE A 215 7.55 -29.71 -5.29
C PHE A 215 7.80 -28.20 -5.41
N HIS A 216 7.89 -27.72 -6.65
CA HIS A 216 7.96 -26.30 -7.00
C HIS A 216 7.03 -25.99 -8.18
N LEU A 217 6.07 -25.09 -7.97
CA LEU A 217 5.11 -24.64 -8.97
C LEU A 217 5.39 -23.19 -9.39
N GLU A 218 6.02 -23.03 -10.56
CA GLU A 218 6.38 -21.71 -11.12
C GLU A 218 5.26 -21.06 -11.94
N PHE A 219 4.34 -21.86 -12.48
CA PHE A 219 3.28 -21.44 -13.42
C PHE A 219 3.78 -20.78 -14.72
N ALA A 220 5.04 -20.98 -15.09
CA ALA A 220 5.69 -20.28 -16.21
C ALA A 220 5.09 -20.63 -17.59
N ASP A 221 4.66 -21.88 -17.80
CA ASP A 221 4.07 -22.35 -19.06
C ASP A 221 2.54 -22.17 -19.07
N ASN A 222 2.07 -21.33 -20.00
CA ASN A 222 0.65 -21.01 -20.20
C ASN A 222 0.06 -21.55 -21.51
N SER A 223 0.64 -22.60 -22.09
CA SER A 223 0.22 -23.15 -23.39
C SER A 223 -1.08 -23.99 -23.33
N ALA A 224 -1.32 -24.70 -22.23
CA ALA A 224 -2.53 -25.50 -21.98
C ALA A 224 -2.81 -25.60 -20.47
N ALA A 225 -4.00 -26.05 -20.06
CA ALA A 225 -4.32 -26.35 -18.66
C ALA A 225 -4.12 -27.84 -18.35
N THR A 226 -2.88 -28.23 -18.03
CA THR A 226 -2.50 -29.63 -17.77
C THR A 226 -1.53 -29.75 -16.60
N ALA A 227 -1.35 -30.96 -16.08
CA ALA A 227 -0.35 -31.24 -15.06
C ALA A 227 1.10 -31.00 -15.54
N THR A 228 1.35 -31.04 -16.85
CA THR A 228 2.65 -30.73 -17.45
C THR A 228 2.85 -29.25 -17.75
N THR A 229 1.86 -28.39 -17.47
CA THR A 229 1.90 -26.94 -17.70
C THR A 229 1.58 -26.18 -16.39
N LEU A 230 0.30 -25.95 -16.09
CA LEU A 230 -0.14 -25.17 -14.92
C LEU A 230 0.06 -25.88 -13.58
N GLY A 231 0.21 -27.21 -13.57
CA GLY A 231 0.51 -27.98 -12.37
C GLY A 231 1.90 -28.60 -12.36
N LYS A 232 2.79 -28.15 -13.25
CA LYS A 232 4.11 -28.77 -13.45
C LYS A 232 4.98 -28.56 -12.22
N ASP A 233 5.50 -29.66 -11.68
CA ASP A 233 6.57 -29.63 -10.69
C ASP A 233 7.93 -29.45 -11.38
N THR A 234 8.63 -28.39 -10.98
CA THR A 234 9.95 -28.01 -11.51
C THR A 234 11.09 -28.34 -10.54
N SER A 235 10.80 -28.92 -9.37
CA SER A 235 11.79 -29.29 -8.35
C SER A 235 12.74 -30.43 -8.74
N GLY A 236 12.42 -31.15 -9.83
CA GLY A 236 13.10 -32.38 -10.25
C GLY A 236 12.42 -33.67 -9.76
N ASN A 237 11.42 -33.59 -8.88
CA ASN A 237 10.73 -34.75 -8.33
C ASN A 237 9.57 -35.28 -9.20
N SER A 238 9.11 -34.52 -10.19
CA SER A 238 7.94 -34.85 -11.02
C SER A 238 6.64 -35.02 -10.22
N ASN A 239 6.53 -34.35 -9.08
CA ASN A 239 5.36 -34.31 -8.20
C ASN A 239 4.28 -33.37 -8.77
N ASN A 240 3.89 -33.59 -10.03
CA ASN A 240 2.94 -32.75 -10.75
C ASN A 240 1.56 -32.73 -10.10
N TRP A 241 0.89 -31.60 -10.24
CA TRP A 241 -0.45 -31.33 -9.74
C TRP A 241 -1.46 -31.29 -10.89
N THR A 242 -2.68 -31.77 -10.66
CA THR A 242 -3.76 -31.71 -11.65
C THR A 242 -4.50 -30.38 -11.52
N PRO A 243 -4.56 -29.56 -12.58
CA PRO A 243 -5.43 -28.38 -12.60
C PRO A 243 -6.90 -28.79 -12.72
N ASN A 244 -7.77 -28.19 -11.90
CA ASN A 244 -9.22 -28.39 -11.95
C ASN A 244 -9.90 -27.03 -12.14
N ASN A 245 -10.73 -26.92 -13.19
CA ASN A 245 -11.45 -25.69 -13.56
C ASN A 245 -10.56 -24.44 -13.70
N LEU A 246 -9.35 -24.63 -14.23
CA LEU A 246 -8.41 -23.56 -14.56
C LEU A 246 -8.24 -23.47 -16.07
N SER A 247 -8.09 -22.27 -16.60
CA SER A 247 -8.04 -22.03 -18.04
C SER A 247 -6.85 -21.14 -18.42
N VAL A 248 -6.25 -21.43 -19.58
CA VAL A 248 -5.26 -20.56 -20.25
C VAL A 248 -5.84 -19.88 -21.48
N THR A 249 -7.16 -20.03 -21.70
CA THR A 249 -7.85 -19.47 -22.86
C THR A 249 -7.74 -17.95 -22.82
N ALA A 250 -7.33 -17.34 -23.94
CA ALA A 250 -7.24 -15.89 -24.06
C ALA A 250 -8.57 -15.21 -23.71
N GLY A 251 -8.51 -14.09 -23.00
CA GLY A 251 -9.70 -13.35 -22.56
C GLY A 251 -9.89 -13.37 -21.04
N ALA A 252 -11.14 -13.21 -20.59
CA ALA A 252 -11.46 -12.98 -19.16
C ALA A 252 -11.32 -14.23 -18.29
N GLY A 253 -11.46 -15.40 -18.91
CA GLY A 253 -11.23 -16.70 -18.29
C GLY A 253 -9.77 -17.18 -18.34
N ASN A 254 -8.79 -16.30 -18.62
CA ASN A 254 -7.38 -16.69 -18.48
C ASN A 254 -6.96 -16.59 -17.02
N ASP A 255 -6.56 -17.70 -16.43
CA ASP A 255 -6.10 -17.77 -15.04
C ASP A 255 -4.59 -17.71 -14.93
N SER A 256 -3.85 -17.88 -16.02
CA SER A 256 -2.40 -17.69 -16.03
C SER A 256 -2.09 -16.23 -16.37
N LEU A 257 -1.52 -15.46 -15.46
CA LEU A 257 -1.44 -14.00 -15.58
C LEU A 257 -0.03 -13.47 -15.34
N VAL A 258 0.27 -12.31 -15.92
CA VAL A 258 1.56 -11.61 -15.70
C VAL A 258 1.55 -10.71 -14.45
N ASP A 259 0.47 -10.77 -13.68
CA ASP A 259 0.38 -10.19 -12.34
C ASP A 259 1.24 -11.01 -11.38
N VAL A 260 2.34 -10.44 -10.92
CA VAL A 260 3.36 -11.15 -10.15
C VAL A 260 3.96 -10.23 -9.08
N PRO A 261 4.57 -10.78 -8.02
CA PRO A 261 5.10 -9.99 -6.89
C PRO A 261 6.35 -9.17 -7.22
N THR A 262 6.83 -9.15 -8.46
CA THR A 262 8.06 -8.42 -8.85
C THR A 262 7.88 -7.68 -10.15
N ASN A 263 8.54 -6.52 -10.26
CA ASN A 263 8.63 -5.80 -11.51
C ASN A 263 9.67 -6.45 -12.41
N GLY A 264 9.29 -6.77 -13.64
CA GLY A 264 10.22 -7.26 -14.64
C GLY A 264 10.86 -6.14 -15.45
N ALA A 265 11.85 -6.51 -16.27
CA ALA A 265 12.59 -5.59 -17.15
C ALA A 265 12.01 -5.48 -18.57
N GLN A 266 10.82 -6.07 -18.83
CA GLN A 266 10.18 -6.00 -20.14
C GLN A 266 9.74 -4.57 -20.46
N THR A 267 9.62 -4.26 -21.75
CA THR A 267 9.03 -3.01 -22.23
C THR A 267 7.54 -3.20 -22.49
N ASP A 268 6.73 -2.25 -22.02
CA ASP A 268 5.31 -2.19 -22.38
C ASP A 268 5.15 -1.61 -23.79
N THR A 269 4.66 -2.41 -24.73
CA THR A 269 4.41 -1.96 -26.11
C THR A 269 2.98 -1.43 -26.30
N GLY A 270 2.15 -1.51 -25.26
CA GLY A 270 0.73 -1.22 -25.30
C GLY A 270 -0.13 -2.42 -25.70
N ALA A 271 0.43 -3.61 -25.88
CA ALA A 271 -0.34 -4.81 -26.25
C ALA A 271 -1.00 -5.50 -25.05
N GLY A 272 -0.51 -5.26 -23.82
CA GLY A 272 -0.95 -5.95 -22.61
C GLY A 272 -0.44 -7.40 -22.54
N GLY A 273 -0.31 -7.94 -21.32
CA GLY A 273 0.22 -9.28 -21.08
C GLY A 273 1.74 -9.41 -21.25
N GLU A 274 2.47 -8.30 -21.39
CA GLU A 274 3.91 -8.28 -21.71
C GLU A 274 4.80 -8.06 -20.48
N VAL A 275 4.41 -7.13 -19.60
CA VAL A 275 5.23 -6.68 -18.49
C VAL A 275 4.91 -7.45 -17.22
N ARG A 276 5.90 -7.67 -16.37
CA ARG A 276 5.71 -8.30 -15.06
C ARG A 276 5.63 -7.24 -13.97
N GLY A 277 4.66 -7.38 -13.07
CA GLY A 277 4.44 -6.47 -11.95
C GLY A 277 3.11 -6.75 -11.26
N GLY A 278 2.82 -6.04 -10.17
CA GLY A 278 1.50 -6.01 -9.56
C GLY A 278 0.53 -5.23 -10.43
N TYR A 279 -0.50 -5.90 -10.96
CA TYR A 279 -1.48 -5.27 -11.85
C TYR A 279 -2.69 -4.70 -11.10
N CYS A 280 -3.25 -3.63 -11.67
CA CYS A 280 -4.48 -3.03 -11.20
C CYS A 280 -5.67 -3.99 -11.31
N THR A 281 -6.49 -4.04 -10.27
CA THR A 281 -7.75 -4.80 -10.18
C THR A 281 -8.83 -3.90 -9.57
N TRP A 282 -10.07 -4.36 -9.52
CA TRP A 282 -11.06 -3.71 -8.66
C TRP A 282 -10.68 -3.81 -7.18
N ASN A 283 -11.00 -2.75 -6.42
CA ASN A 283 -10.64 -2.65 -5.01
C ASN A 283 -11.85 -2.99 -4.11
N PRO A 284 -11.91 -4.19 -3.49
CA PRO A 284 -12.97 -4.54 -2.55
C PRO A 284 -13.04 -3.62 -1.31
N LEU A 285 -11.96 -2.89 -0.98
CA LEU A 285 -11.94 -1.94 0.14
C LEU A 285 -12.49 -0.55 -0.23
N ASP A 286 -12.67 -0.27 -1.53
CA ASP A 286 -13.20 1.01 -2.05
C ASP A 286 -14.40 0.72 -2.99
N ASN A 287 -15.35 -0.03 -2.43
CA ASN A 287 -16.49 -0.62 -3.10
C ASN A 287 -17.77 -0.28 -2.32
N GLN A 288 -18.77 0.31 -2.98
CA GLN A 288 -20.06 0.61 -2.34
C GLN A 288 -20.95 -0.63 -2.11
N GLY A 289 -20.56 -1.80 -2.62
CA GLY A 289 -21.25 -3.08 -2.39
C GLY A 289 -21.42 -3.96 -3.63
N LEU A 290 -20.77 -3.62 -4.76
CA LEU A 290 -20.81 -4.41 -5.98
C LEU A 290 -20.15 -5.78 -5.75
N THR A 291 -20.63 -6.79 -6.47
CA THR A 291 -20.07 -8.15 -6.38
C THR A 291 -18.85 -8.26 -7.28
N LEU A 292 -17.71 -8.68 -6.71
CA LEU A 292 -16.46 -8.91 -7.44
C LEU A 292 -16.21 -10.42 -7.59
N ALA A 293 -15.64 -10.81 -8.74
CA ALA A 293 -15.26 -12.18 -9.04
C ALA A 293 -13.99 -12.20 -9.92
N ASN A 294 -13.52 -13.39 -10.30
CA ASN A 294 -12.45 -13.57 -11.28
C ASN A 294 -11.17 -12.80 -10.89
N GLY A 295 -10.75 -12.91 -9.63
CA GLY A 295 -9.58 -12.19 -9.11
C GLY A 295 -9.78 -10.67 -9.02
N ASN A 296 -11.02 -10.22 -8.75
CA ASN A 296 -11.43 -8.81 -8.81
C ASN A 296 -11.26 -8.17 -10.19
N LEU A 297 -11.36 -8.97 -11.26
CA LEU A 297 -11.39 -8.46 -12.63
C LEU A 297 -12.82 -8.35 -13.15
N ASP A 298 -13.78 -9.06 -12.54
CA ASP A 298 -15.19 -8.93 -12.89
C ASP A 298 -15.95 -8.19 -11.82
N VAL A 299 -16.96 -7.43 -12.25
CA VAL A 299 -17.88 -6.69 -11.41
C VAL A 299 -19.31 -6.91 -11.88
N SER A 300 -20.23 -7.09 -10.93
CA SER A 300 -21.66 -7.22 -11.23
C SER A 300 -22.54 -6.55 -10.18
N TRP A 301 -23.75 -6.21 -10.60
CA TRP A 301 -24.79 -5.63 -9.77
C TRP A 301 -26.17 -6.07 -10.27
N SER A 302 -27.17 -6.06 -9.38
CA SER A 302 -28.52 -6.55 -9.69
C SER A 302 -29.64 -5.79 -8.97
N THR A 303 -29.38 -4.62 -8.41
CA THR A 303 -30.40 -3.83 -7.69
C THR A 303 -30.62 -2.48 -8.36
N ASN A 304 -31.81 -1.90 -8.16
CA ASN A 304 -32.21 -0.61 -8.75
C ASN A 304 -31.65 0.61 -7.99
N SER A 305 -30.37 0.53 -7.63
CA SER A 305 -29.62 1.59 -6.98
C SER A 305 -28.24 1.73 -7.61
N TRP A 306 -27.72 2.97 -7.63
CA TRP A 306 -26.39 3.25 -8.18
C TRP A 306 -25.31 2.94 -7.17
N TYR A 307 -24.45 2.00 -7.50
CA TYR A 307 -23.30 1.63 -6.69
C TYR A 307 -22.04 1.81 -7.52
N SER A 308 -20.98 2.33 -6.88
CA SER A 308 -19.71 2.64 -7.52
C SER A 308 -18.54 1.95 -6.85
N LEU A 309 -17.46 1.78 -7.62
CA LEU A 309 -16.25 1.06 -7.23
C LEU A 309 -15.04 1.71 -7.90
N LYS A 310 -13.95 1.82 -7.14
CA LYS A 310 -12.63 2.21 -7.64
C LYS A 310 -11.71 1.00 -7.78
N SER A 311 -10.70 1.14 -8.62
CA SER A 311 -9.63 0.16 -8.78
C SER A 311 -8.48 0.38 -7.79
N THR A 312 -7.53 -0.55 -7.72
CA THR A 312 -6.45 -0.59 -6.72
C THR A 312 -5.27 0.33 -7.00
N ILE A 313 -5.13 0.83 -8.23
CA ILE A 313 -4.04 1.74 -8.63
C ILE A 313 -4.62 3.08 -9.07
N GLY A 314 -4.21 4.15 -8.38
CA GLY A 314 -4.44 5.53 -8.75
C GLY A 314 -3.19 6.18 -9.33
N VAL A 315 -3.36 7.09 -10.28
CA VAL A 315 -2.27 7.78 -10.97
C VAL A 315 -2.56 9.28 -11.08
N GLY A 316 -1.53 10.10 -10.87
CA GLY A 316 -1.61 11.56 -10.96
C GLY A 316 -0.73 12.18 -12.05
N THR A 317 0.03 11.36 -12.77
CA THR A 317 0.95 11.74 -13.87
C THR A 317 1.04 10.56 -14.84
N GLY A 318 1.51 10.80 -16.07
CA GLY A 318 1.72 9.79 -17.08
C GLY A 318 0.49 9.44 -17.92
N LYS A 319 0.69 8.52 -18.86
CA LYS A 319 -0.29 8.09 -19.87
C LYS A 319 -0.66 6.62 -19.68
N TRP A 320 -1.95 6.34 -19.58
CA TRP A 320 -2.48 5.07 -19.10
C TRP A 320 -3.63 4.56 -19.95
N TYR A 321 -3.71 3.24 -20.08
CA TYR A 321 -4.73 2.56 -20.86
C TYR A 321 -5.32 1.37 -20.11
N TYR A 322 -6.63 1.19 -20.22
CA TYR A 322 -7.32 -0.03 -19.81
C TYR A 322 -8.52 -0.30 -20.72
N GLU A 323 -9.01 -1.53 -20.65
CA GLU A 323 -10.24 -1.96 -21.33
C GLU A 323 -11.28 -2.46 -20.34
N TYR A 324 -12.55 -2.31 -20.73
CA TYR A 324 -13.69 -2.84 -20.02
C TYR A 324 -14.65 -3.52 -20.98
N THR A 325 -14.82 -4.84 -20.85
CA THR A 325 -15.79 -5.62 -21.63
C THR A 325 -17.13 -5.60 -20.93
N ILE A 326 -18.19 -5.22 -21.63
CA ILE A 326 -19.56 -5.27 -21.10
C ILE A 326 -20.05 -6.72 -21.22
N ASN A 327 -20.36 -7.36 -20.09
CA ASN A 327 -20.84 -8.75 -20.08
C ASN A 327 -22.37 -8.81 -20.14
N SER A 328 -23.05 -7.92 -19.42
CA SER A 328 -24.50 -7.76 -19.48
C SER A 328 -24.88 -6.32 -19.15
N GLY A 329 -25.93 -5.82 -19.79
CA GLY A 329 -26.38 -4.46 -19.53
C GLY A 329 -27.11 -3.78 -20.68
N SER A 330 -27.68 -2.61 -20.38
CA SER A 330 -28.35 -1.75 -21.36
C SER A 330 -27.86 -0.30 -21.28
N SER A 331 -28.40 0.57 -20.43
CA SER A 331 -28.04 2.01 -20.41
C SER A 331 -27.31 2.47 -19.14
N ASN A 332 -27.52 1.78 -18.02
CA ASN A 332 -27.19 2.33 -16.69
C ASN A 332 -25.89 1.76 -16.12
N GLN A 333 -24.84 1.85 -16.93
CA GLN A 333 -23.47 1.49 -16.56
C GLN A 333 -22.54 2.60 -17.03
N ILE A 334 -21.67 3.07 -16.11
CA ILE A 334 -20.73 4.16 -16.36
C ILE A 334 -19.31 3.61 -16.20
N ILE A 335 -18.47 3.77 -17.23
CA ILE A 335 -17.06 3.35 -17.23
C ILE A 335 -16.19 4.60 -17.31
N GLY A 336 -15.20 4.74 -16.42
CA GLY A 336 -14.22 5.82 -16.56
C GLY A 336 -13.30 6.00 -15.37
N LEU A 337 -13.10 7.24 -14.95
CA LEU A 337 -12.13 7.63 -13.92
C LEU A 337 -12.82 8.35 -12.76
N PHE A 338 -12.35 8.12 -11.54
CA PHE A 338 -12.77 8.87 -10.36
C PHE A 338 -11.57 9.23 -9.48
N SER A 339 -11.64 10.37 -8.81
CA SER A 339 -10.61 10.81 -7.85
C SER A 339 -10.42 9.80 -6.71
N THR A 340 -9.18 9.52 -6.35
CA THR A 340 -8.86 8.62 -5.23
C THR A 340 -9.05 9.26 -3.86
N THR A 341 -9.16 10.59 -3.79
CA THR A 341 -9.29 11.35 -2.54
C THR A 341 -10.71 11.84 -2.27
N THR A 342 -11.59 11.71 -3.26
CA THR A 342 -13.00 12.08 -3.12
C THR A 342 -13.81 10.83 -2.76
N ALA A 343 -14.75 10.95 -1.82
CA ALA A 343 -15.74 9.91 -1.59
C ALA A 343 -16.76 9.91 -2.74
N PHE A 344 -17.31 8.75 -3.09
CA PHE A 344 -18.41 8.71 -4.04
C PHE A 344 -19.58 9.56 -3.54
N PRO A 345 -20.23 10.35 -4.42
CA PRO A 345 -21.38 11.14 -4.00
C PRO A 345 -22.52 10.23 -3.53
N SER A 346 -23.26 10.67 -2.52
CA SER A 346 -24.55 10.08 -2.16
C SER A 346 -25.60 11.19 -2.25
N VAL A 347 -26.47 11.14 -3.27
CA VAL A 347 -27.59 12.08 -3.42
C VAL A 347 -28.87 11.29 -3.19
N GLY A 348 -29.55 11.51 -2.07
CA GLY A 348 -30.83 10.87 -1.77
C GLY A 348 -30.81 9.34 -1.75
N GLY A 349 -29.67 8.72 -1.42
CA GLY A 349 -29.50 7.26 -1.41
C GLY A 349 -29.13 6.62 -2.76
N ASN A 350 -28.91 7.43 -3.82
CA ASN A 350 -28.46 6.98 -5.13
C ASN A 350 -27.40 7.94 -5.69
N GLY A 351 -26.15 7.50 -5.79
CA GLY A 351 -25.07 8.32 -6.35
C GLY A 351 -24.13 7.51 -7.22
N TYR A 352 -23.83 8.04 -8.40
CA TYR A 352 -22.91 7.45 -9.37
C TYR A 352 -21.67 8.35 -9.53
N MET A 353 -20.57 7.77 -10.00
CA MET A 353 -19.26 8.42 -10.03
C MET A 353 -19.26 9.76 -10.77
N THR A 354 -20.01 9.91 -11.87
CA THR A 354 -20.04 11.16 -12.64
C THR A 354 -21.05 12.19 -12.14
N ALA A 355 -21.72 11.97 -11.01
CA ALA A 355 -22.53 13.01 -10.35
C ALA A 355 -21.64 14.08 -9.68
N SER A 356 -20.36 13.77 -9.45
CA SER A 356 -19.35 14.70 -8.96
C SER A 356 -18.48 15.23 -10.10
N ALA A 357 -17.92 16.44 -9.93
CA ALA A 357 -16.87 16.98 -10.81
C ALA A 357 -15.58 16.13 -10.78
N SER A 358 -15.38 15.33 -9.74
CA SER A 358 -14.25 14.42 -9.58
C SER A 358 -14.38 13.09 -10.35
N GLY A 359 -15.42 12.94 -11.19
CA GLY A 359 -15.69 11.73 -11.95
C GLY A 359 -15.95 11.98 -13.42
N TRP A 360 -15.30 11.21 -14.30
CA TRP A 360 -15.41 11.32 -15.76
C TRP A 360 -15.75 9.95 -16.33
N GLY A 361 -16.77 9.85 -17.18
CA GLY A 361 -17.20 8.54 -17.67
C GLY A 361 -17.88 8.55 -19.03
N TYR A 362 -18.00 7.35 -19.58
CA TYR A 362 -18.80 7.01 -20.74
C TYR A 362 -19.90 6.03 -20.32
N GLN A 363 -21.11 6.25 -20.82
CA GLN A 363 -22.30 5.47 -20.54
C GLN A 363 -22.71 4.64 -21.74
N LEU A 364 -23.35 3.50 -21.47
CA LEU A 364 -23.77 2.60 -22.55
C LEU A 364 -24.85 3.22 -23.45
N ASP A 365 -25.63 4.19 -22.97
CA ASP A 365 -26.54 4.99 -23.81
C ASP A 365 -25.82 5.91 -24.81
N GLY A 366 -24.48 5.96 -24.77
CA GLY A 366 -23.63 6.72 -25.64
C GLY A 366 -23.32 8.13 -25.16
N ASN A 367 -23.65 8.47 -23.92
CA ASN A 367 -23.30 9.75 -23.32
C ASN A 367 -21.91 9.69 -22.68
N LYS A 368 -21.14 10.80 -22.81
CA LYS A 368 -20.08 11.12 -21.86
C LYS A 368 -20.66 11.92 -20.71
N SER A 369 -20.16 11.73 -19.49
CA SER A 369 -20.65 12.44 -18.30
C SER A 369 -19.55 12.89 -17.35
N ASN A 370 -19.77 14.07 -16.73
CA ASN A 370 -18.98 14.66 -15.65
C ASN A 370 -19.86 15.68 -14.92
N ASN A 371 -19.76 15.74 -13.59
CA ASN A 371 -20.49 16.72 -12.77
C ASN A 371 -22.01 16.78 -13.03
N ASN A 372 -22.67 15.62 -13.10
CA ASN A 372 -24.10 15.48 -13.38
C ASN A 372 -24.53 16.11 -14.73
N SER A 373 -23.59 16.30 -15.65
CA SER A 373 -23.81 16.75 -17.02
C SER A 373 -23.56 15.61 -18.00
N PHE A 374 -24.41 15.48 -19.01
CA PHE A 374 -24.45 14.37 -19.96
C PHE A 374 -24.44 14.93 -21.39
N THR A 375 -23.57 14.39 -22.24
CA THR A 375 -23.46 14.83 -23.64
C THR A 375 -23.32 13.63 -24.55
N SER A 376 -24.17 13.53 -25.57
CA SER A 376 -24.12 12.42 -26.51
C SER A 376 -22.82 12.41 -27.31
N THR A 377 -22.27 11.21 -27.51
CA THR A 377 -21.17 10.93 -28.44
C THR A 377 -21.66 10.34 -29.76
N GLY A 378 -22.98 10.16 -29.92
CA GLY A 378 -23.61 9.51 -31.08
C GLY A 378 -23.37 8.00 -31.20
N THR A 379 -22.66 7.40 -30.24
CA THR A 379 -22.31 5.96 -30.27
C THR A 379 -22.71 5.32 -28.95
N ALA A 380 -23.72 4.45 -28.95
CA ALA A 380 -24.09 3.63 -27.79
C ALA A 380 -23.27 2.34 -27.72
N ALA A 381 -23.24 1.68 -26.56
CA ALA A 381 -22.60 0.38 -26.34
C ALA A 381 -23.58 -0.67 -25.80
N ALA A 382 -23.28 -1.94 -26.02
CA ALA A 382 -24.10 -3.07 -25.58
C ALA A 382 -23.23 -4.22 -25.05
N ALA A 383 -23.86 -5.27 -24.52
CA ALA A 383 -23.17 -6.49 -24.12
C ALA A 383 -22.32 -7.06 -25.28
N GLY A 384 -21.10 -7.47 -24.96
CA GLY A 384 -20.07 -7.91 -25.90
C GLY A 384 -19.12 -6.79 -26.37
N ASP A 385 -19.51 -5.52 -26.26
CA ASP A 385 -18.63 -4.41 -26.62
C ASP A 385 -17.48 -4.26 -25.62
N VAL A 386 -16.30 -3.89 -26.14
CA VAL A 386 -15.12 -3.51 -25.35
C VAL A 386 -14.97 -1.99 -25.39
N ILE A 387 -15.04 -1.40 -24.21
CA ILE A 387 -14.78 0.02 -23.99
C ILE A 387 -13.29 0.21 -23.76
N MET A 388 -12.68 1.06 -24.59
CA MET A 388 -11.27 1.44 -24.51
C MET A 388 -11.17 2.78 -23.77
N VAL A 389 -10.29 2.89 -22.77
CA VAL A 389 -10.10 4.11 -22.01
C VAL A 389 -8.62 4.47 -22.01
N ALA A 390 -8.27 5.56 -22.68
CA ALA A 390 -6.94 6.15 -22.67
C ALA A 390 -6.98 7.47 -21.90
N PHE A 391 -6.03 7.71 -21.00
CA PHE A 391 -5.97 8.95 -20.25
C PHE A 391 -4.54 9.40 -19.98
N ASP A 392 -4.34 10.71 -20.09
CA ASP A 392 -3.07 11.41 -19.98
C ASP A 392 -3.20 12.41 -18.84
N MET A 393 -2.60 12.07 -17.70
CA MET A 393 -2.65 12.91 -16.50
C MET A 393 -1.74 14.13 -16.62
N ASP A 394 -0.72 14.09 -17.47
CA ASP A 394 0.19 15.22 -17.69
C ASP A 394 -0.49 16.30 -18.55
N ALA A 395 -1.32 15.89 -19.52
CA ALA A 395 -2.13 16.79 -20.34
C ALA A 395 -3.55 17.00 -19.82
N ALA A 396 -3.91 16.39 -18.69
CA ALA A 396 -5.24 16.41 -18.06
C ALA A 396 -6.40 15.91 -18.97
N LYS A 397 -6.17 14.91 -19.82
CA LYS A 397 -7.13 14.45 -20.85
C LYS A 397 -7.53 12.99 -20.71
N VAL A 398 -8.76 12.66 -21.11
CA VAL A 398 -9.26 11.28 -21.27
C VAL A 398 -10.01 11.11 -22.58
N TRP A 399 -9.88 9.93 -23.18
CA TRP A 399 -10.58 9.47 -24.37
C TRP A 399 -11.29 8.15 -24.08
N PHE A 400 -12.47 8.03 -24.67
CA PHE A 400 -13.24 6.78 -24.69
C PHE A 400 -13.33 6.28 -26.12
N GLY A 401 -13.29 4.97 -26.28
CA GLY A 401 -13.46 4.29 -27.55
C GLY A 401 -14.24 3.00 -27.37
N LYS A 402 -14.69 2.44 -28.49
CA LYS A 402 -15.46 1.20 -28.55
C LYS A 402 -14.96 0.34 -29.69
N ASN A 403 -14.67 -0.93 -29.40
CA ASN A 403 -14.29 -1.94 -30.39
C ASN A 403 -13.25 -1.44 -31.42
N GLY A 404 -12.14 -0.88 -30.96
CA GLY A 404 -11.06 -0.39 -31.82
C GLY A 404 -11.28 1.00 -32.44
N THR A 405 -12.44 1.64 -32.24
CA THR A 405 -12.72 3.00 -32.73
C THR A 405 -12.83 4.01 -31.60
N TRP A 406 -12.07 5.11 -31.67
CA TRP A 406 -12.16 6.23 -30.74
C TRP A 406 -13.38 7.12 -31.02
N LEU A 407 -14.12 7.51 -29.99
CA LEU A 407 -15.33 8.33 -30.14
C LEU A 407 -15.00 9.75 -30.60
N ASN A 408 -15.92 10.39 -31.33
CA ASN A 408 -15.81 11.78 -31.81
C ASN A 408 -14.50 12.10 -32.55
N SER A 409 -13.98 11.15 -33.34
CA SER A 409 -12.66 11.27 -34.01
C SER A 409 -11.51 11.55 -33.01
N GLY A 410 -11.61 10.98 -31.81
CA GLY A 410 -10.56 11.01 -30.78
C GLY A 410 -9.25 10.44 -31.28
N ASN A 411 -8.13 11.06 -30.90
CA ASN A 411 -6.80 10.51 -31.15
C ASN A 411 -5.91 10.72 -29.92
N PRO A 412 -5.85 9.74 -29.01
CA PRO A 412 -5.05 9.85 -27.80
C PRO A 412 -3.54 9.96 -28.09
N ALA A 413 -3.04 9.30 -29.14
CA ALA A 413 -1.62 9.33 -29.49
C ALA A 413 -1.12 10.74 -29.83
N THR A 414 -1.98 11.56 -30.45
CA THR A 414 -1.66 12.98 -30.77
C THR A 414 -2.28 13.97 -29.78
N GLY A 415 -3.11 13.52 -28.85
CA GLY A 415 -3.79 14.37 -27.89
C GLY A 415 -5.01 15.13 -28.44
N ALA A 416 -5.50 14.78 -29.63
CA ALA A 416 -6.61 15.47 -30.30
C ALA A 416 -7.99 14.94 -29.86
N ASN A 417 -8.98 15.83 -29.83
CA ASN A 417 -10.41 15.51 -29.59
C ASN A 417 -10.67 14.65 -28.34
N ALA A 418 -10.10 15.07 -27.19
CA ALA A 418 -10.36 14.40 -25.92
C ALA A 418 -11.83 14.49 -25.50
N ALA A 419 -12.34 13.46 -24.84
CA ALA A 419 -13.68 13.49 -24.26
C ALA A 419 -13.76 14.55 -23.16
N PHE A 420 -12.70 14.67 -22.35
CA PHE A 420 -12.51 15.69 -21.33
C PHE A 420 -11.05 16.17 -21.30
N SER A 421 -10.82 17.39 -20.84
CA SER A 421 -9.50 18.05 -20.74
C SER A 421 -9.30 18.76 -19.38
N ASN A 422 -9.98 18.27 -18.35
CA ASN A 422 -10.01 18.83 -17.01
C ASN A 422 -9.75 17.77 -15.92
N LEU A 423 -9.03 16.68 -16.25
CA LEU A 423 -8.60 15.74 -15.21
C LEU A 423 -7.74 16.46 -14.18
N SER A 424 -7.87 16.09 -12.90
CA SER A 424 -7.11 16.71 -11.83
C SER A 424 -6.88 15.76 -10.66
N GLY A 425 -5.80 15.99 -9.92
CA GLY A 425 -5.39 15.15 -8.80
C GLY A 425 -5.00 13.74 -9.21
N THR A 426 -5.06 12.81 -8.26
CA THR A 426 -4.88 11.38 -8.50
C THR A 426 -6.23 10.75 -8.81
N VAL A 427 -6.31 10.03 -9.93
CA VAL A 427 -7.52 9.32 -10.36
C VAL A 427 -7.24 7.83 -10.53
N ALA A 428 -8.28 7.00 -10.36
CA ALA A 428 -8.23 5.58 -10.63
C ALA A 428 -9.36 5.20 -11.61
N PRO A 429 -9.19 4.13 -12.42
CA PRO A 429 -10.31 3.46 -13.07
C PRO A 429 -11.44 3.21 -12.07
N ALA A 430 -12.66 3.52 -12.51
CA ALA A 430 -13.88 3.42 -11.73
C ALA A 430 -15.05 3.00 -12.61
N VAL A 431 -16.05 2.39 -11.97
CA VAL A 431 -17.29 1.96 -12.60
C VAL A 431 -18.47 2.25 -11.68
N SER A 432 -19.60 2.63 -12.26
CA SER A 432 -20.89 2.69 -11.57
C SER A 432 -21.89 1.78 -12.29
N LEU A 433 -22.62 0.96 -11.54
CA LEU A 433 -23.65 0.06 -12.06
C LEU A 433 -25.01 0.36 -11.43
N TYR A 434 -26.08 0.20 -12.22
CA TYR A 434 -27.47 0.26 -11.77
C TYR A 434 -28.32 -0.80 -12.47
N GLY A 435 -29.13 -1.51 -11.69
CA GLY A 435 -29.88 -2.66 -12.16
C GLY A 435 -28.97 -3.86 -12.43
N SER A 436 -29.44 -4.79 -13.27
CA SER A 436 -28.71 -5.98 -13.66
C SER A 436 -27.63 -5.68 -14.71
N GLN A 437 -26.41 -5.36 -14.27
CA GLN A 437 -25.27 -5.03 -15.14
C GLN A 437 -24.05 -5.84 -14.71
N SER A 438 -23.17 -6.14 -15.66
CA SER A 438 -21.86 -6.75 -15.36
C SER A 438 -20.81 -6.44 -16.41
N GLY A 439 -19.54 -6.57 -16.05
CA GLY A 439 -18.45 -6.45 -17.00
C GLY A 439 -17.10 -6.85 -16.44
N SER A 440 -16.14 -6.99 -17.35
CA SER A 440 -14.79 -7.49 -17.11
C SER A 440 -13.75 -6.41 -17.38
N PHE A 441 -12.90 -6.15 -16.39
CA PHE A 441 -11.81 -5.20 -16.42
C PHE A 441 -10.52 -5.84 -16.95
N ASN A 442 -9.77 -5.09 -17.73
CA ASN A 442 -8.45 -5.45 -18.17
C ASN A 442 -7.52 -4.24 -18.07
N ALA A 443 -6.64 -4.25 -17.08
CA ALA A 443 -5.57 -3.26 -16.92
C ALA A 443 -4.26 -3.63 -17.63
N GLY A 444 -4.24 -4.74 -18.38
CA GLY A 444 -3.08 -5.23 -19.12
C GLY A 444 -2.39 -6.45 -18.51
N ALA A 445 -2.96 -7.08 -17.47
CA ALA A 445 -2.47 -8.36 -16.91
C ALA A 445 -2.62 -9.54 -17.89
N ARG A 446 -3.39 -9.30 -18.96
CA ARG A 446 -3.61 -10.12 -20.13
C ARG A 446 -3.55 -9.20 -21.35
N SER A 447 -3.41 -9.77 -22.54
CA SER A 447 -3.44 -8.98 -23.78
C SER A 447 -4.71 -8.16 -23.88
N PHE A 448 -4.58 -6.92 -24.33
CA PHE A 448 -5.70 -6.08 -24.72
C PHE A 448 -6.32 -6.62 -26.01
N ALA A 449 -7.63 -6.43 -26.16
CA ALA A 449 -8.32 -6.70 -27.41
C ALA A 449 -7.89 -5.69 -28.49
N TYR A 450 -7.60 -4.45 -28.07
CA TYR A 450 -7.13 -3.37 -28.92
C TYR A 450 -5.86 -2.76 -28.31
N THR A 451 -4.80 -2.74 -29.11
CA THR A 451 -3.50 -2.17 -28.70
C THR A 451 -3.67 -0.72 -28.24
N ALA A 452 -3.07 -0.40 -27.09
CA ALA A 452 -3.07 0.94 -26.55
C ALA A 452 -2.41 1.93 -27.54
N PRO A 453 -2.85 3.20 -27.58
CA PRO A 453 -2.19 4.22 -28.39
C PRO A 453 -0.71 4.40 -27.98
N SER A 454 0.14 4.79 -28.94
CA SER A 454 1.57 4.99 -28.70
C SER A 454 1.85 5.85 -27.46
N GLY A 455 2.67 5.33 -26.54
CA GLY A 455 3.09 6.00 -25.31
C GLY A 455 2.13 5.82 -24.12
N PHE A 456 0.99 5.16 -24.30
CA PHE A 456 0.09 4.78 -23.20
C PHE A 456 0.45 3.39 -22.69
N LYS A 457 0.44 3.23 -21.36
CA LYS A 457 0.90 2.00 -20.69
C LYS A 457 -0.21 1.30 -19.94
N ALA A 458 -0.04 -0.01 -19.73
CA ALA A 458 -0.84 -0.79 -18.82
C ALA A 458 -0.68 -0.29 -17.37
N LEU A 459 -1.74 -0.44 -16.56
CA LEU A 459 -1.74 -0.03 -15.15
C LEU A 459 -1.17 -1.16 -14.27
N CYS A 460 0.16 -1.16 -14.11
CA CYS A 460 0.88 -2.06 -13.21
C CYS A 460 2.08 -1.37 -12.55
N THR A 461 2.55 -1.92 -11.43
CA THR A 461 3.67 -1.37 -10.64
C THR A 461 4.91 -1.07 -11.47
N ALA A 462 5.27 -1.92 -12.43
CA ALA A 462 6.46 -1.72 -13.27
C ALA A 462 6.39 -0.48 -14.17
N ASN A 463 5.19 0.01 -14.48
CA ASN A 463 4.99 1.17 -15.35
C ASN A 463 4.85 2.49 -14.58
N LEU A 464 4.68 2.44 -13.26
CA LEU A 464 4.53 3.62 -12.42
C LEU A 464 5.83 4.44 -12.36
N PRO A 465 5.75 5.73 -12.01
CA PRO A 465 6.95 6.50 -11.75
C PRO A 465 7.78 5.86 -10.62
N ALA A 466 9.10 5.89 -10.75
CA ALA A 466 9.99 5.48 -9.68
C ALA A 466 9.84 6.45 -8.48
N PRO A 467 9.88 5.95 -7.23
CA PRO A 467 9.86 6.80 -6.06
C PRO A 467 11.11 7.68 -6.00
N LEU A 468 10.95 8.93 -5.59
CA LEU A 468 12.07 9.87 -5.42
C LEU A 468 13.00 9.44 -4.27
N VAL A 469 12.41 8.86 -3.22
CA VAL A 469 13.13 8.21 -2.14
C VAL A 469 13.02 6.70 -2.35
N THR A 470 14.06 6.11 -2.94
CA THR A 470 14.05 4.67 -3.30
C THR A 470 13.98 3.76 -2.08
N LYS A 471 14.54 4.20 -0.94
CA LYS A 471 14.59 3.44 0.30
C LYS A 471 14.21 4.35 1.48
N PRO A 472 12.92 4.41 1.87
CA PRO A 472 12.43 5.35 2.89
C PRO A 472 13.20 5.39 4.21
N ASN A 473 13.71 4.24 4.69
CA ASN A 473 14.48 4.20 5.95
C ASN A 473 15.87 4.84 5.90
N THR A 474 16.29 5.39 4.76
CA THR A 474 17.50 6.23 4.70
C THR A 474 17.22 7.69 5.03
N VAL A 475 15.95 8.11 5.10
CA VAL A 475 15.57 9.51 5.38
C VAL A 475 14.53 9.64 6.51
N MET A 476 13.80 8.58 6.84
CA MET A 476 12.97 8.52 8.04
C MET A 476 12.85 7.08 8.52
N ASP A 477 13.12 6.86 9.80
CA ASP A 477 12.96 5.56 10.43
C ASP A 477 12.47 5.70 11.87
N VAL A 478 11.91 4.62 12.40
CA VAL A 478 11.39 4.54 13.76
C VAL A 478 12.27 3.62 14.59
N LYS A 479 12.74 4.12 15.74
CA LYS A 479 13.44 3.30 16.74
C LYS A 479 12.54 3.00 17.91
N LEU A 480 12.37 1.70 18.18
CA LEU A 480 11.85 1.21 19.44
C LEU A 480 13.04 0.89 20.34
N TYR A 481 12.99 1.37 21.57
CA TYR A 481 14.02 1.09 22.56
C TYR A 481 13.42 1.01 23.97
N THR A 482 14.17 0.37 24.86
CA THR A 482 13.86 0.30 26.29
C THR A 482 14.84 1.19 27.03
N GLY A 483 14.32 2.10 27.85
CA GLY A 483 15.15 2.99 28.64
C GLY A 483 15.98 2.21 29.67
N ASN A 484 17.16 2.74 29.96
CA ASN A 484 18.13 2.11 30.87
C ASN A 484 18.43 2.96 32.12
N GLY A 485 17.80 4.14 32.25
CA GLY A 485 18.01 5.07 33.37
C GLY A 485 19.41 5.69 33.44
N SER A 486 20.25 5.50 32.42
CA SER A 486 21.64 5.98 32.35
C SER A 486 21.91 6.61 30.97
N THR A 487 23.16 6.81 30.57
CA THR A 487 23.46 7.18 29.17
C THR A 487 23.11 6.03 28.23
N GLN A 488 22.56 6.34 27.05
CA GLN A 488 22.18 5.32 26.06
C GLN A 488 22.33 5.87 24.64
N SER A 489 23.02 5.16 23.76
CA SER A 489 23.04 5.45 22.32
C SER A 489 21.99 4.59 21.60
N ILE A 490 21.10 5.25 20.87
CA ILE A 490 20.08 4.61 20.04
C ILE A 490 20.63 4.59 18.62
N THR A 491 20.96 3.40 18.11
CA THR A 491 21.67 3.24 16.82
C THR A 491 20.84 2.49 15.78
N GLY A 492 21.35 2.44 14.54
CA GLY A 492 20.83 1.63 13.45
C GLY A 492 19.87 2.38 12.51
N LEU A 493 19.80 3.71 12.58
CA LEU A 493 18.99 4.53 11.65
C LEU A 493 19.53 4.47 10.22
N GLY A 494 20.85 4.32 10.04
CA GLY A 494 21.50 4.42 8.73
C GLY A 494 21.70 5.87 8.24
N PHE A 495 21.29 6.86 9.04
CA PHE A 495 21.46 8.29 8.80
C PHE A 495 21.61 9.05 10.14
N SER A 496 22.07 10.31 10.05
CA SER A 496 22.04 11.25 11.17
C SER A 496 20.68 11.93 11.21
N PRO A 497 19.88 11.77 12.28
CA PRO A 497 18.59 12.43 12.36
C PRO A 497 18.75 13.93 12.62
N ASP A 498 17.82 14.72 12.08
CA ASP A 498 17.72 16.16 12.30
C ASP A 498 16.44 16.57 13.02
N LEU A 499 15.47 15.67 13.09
CA LEU A 499 14.33 15.74 14.01
C LEU A 499 14.22 14.40 14.72
N VAL A 500 14.21 14.41 16.05
CA VAL A 500 13.91 13.24 16.87
C VAL A 500 12.69 13.55 17.74
N TRP A 501 11.59 12.85 17.48
CA TRP A 501 10.35 12.96 18.25
C TRP A 501 10.15 11.69 19.07
N ILE A 502 10.21 11.81 20.41
CA ILE A 502 10.18 10.68 21.34
C ILE A 502 8.84 10.63 22.09
N LYS A 503 8.29 9.42 22.25
CA LYS A 503 7.14 9.15 23.11
C LYS A 503 7.28 7.83 23.87
N GLY A 504 7.00 7.88 25.17
CA GLY A 504 6.84 6.68 26.01
C GLY A 504 5.61 5.86 25.61
N ARG A 505 5.80 4.55 25.46
CA ARG A 505 4.78 3.55 25.07
C ARG A 505 4.22 2.77 26.26
N SER A 506 5.02 2.56 27.31
CA SER A 506 4.58 1.90 28.55
C SER A 506 4.36 2.88 29.72
N VAL A 507 4.54 4.18 29.47
CA VAL A 507 4.48 5.25 30.48
C VAL A 507 3.85 6.51 29.88
N ALA A 508 3.08 7.24 30.69
CA ALA A 508 2.28 8.40 30.26
C ALA A 508 3.06 9.73 30.26
N TYR A 509 4.28 9.73 29.73
CA TYR A 509 5.07 10.96 29.59
C TYR A 509 4.67 11.80 28.38
N ASN A 510 4.84 13.12 28.49
CA ASN A 510 4.74 14.07 27.37
C ASN A 510 5.63 13.65 26.17
N HIS A 511 5.32 14.16 24.99
CA HIS A 511 6.18 13.99 23.82
C HIS A 511 7.40 14.92 23.93
N ARG A 512 8.60 14.47 23.57
CA ARG A 512 9.80 15.31 23.49
C ARG A 512 10.25 15.45 22.04
N VAL A 513 10.65 16.66 21.65
CA VAL A 513 11.14 16.94 20.30
C VAL A 513 12.47 17.67 20.32
N PHE A 514 13.45 17.12 19.59
CA PHE A 514 14.80 17.65 19.42
C PHE A 514 15.09 17.84 17.93
N ASP A 515 15.81 18.90 17.57
CA ASP A 515 16.28 19.09 16.20
C ASP A 515 17.64 19.78 16.11
N THR A 516 18.32 19.55 15.00
CA THR A 516 19.69 20.05 14.76
C THR A 516 19.75 21.58 14.69
N VAL A 517 18.66 22.27 14.34
CA VAL A 517 18.65 23.75 14.22
C VAL A 517 18.63 24.41 15.60
N ARG A 518 17.91 23.84 16.57
CA ARG A 518 17.91 24.27 17.98
C ARG A 518 19.10 23.71 18.76
N GLY A 519 19.71 22.62 18.27
CA GLY A 519 20.78 21.89 18.96
C GLY A 519 20.24 21.02 20.10
N THR A 520 21.11 20.66 21.03
CA THR A 520 20.81 19.67 22.09
C THR A 520 20.26 20.28 23.38
N GLY A 521 20.32 21.61 23.55
CA GLY A 521 20.06 22.29 24.82
C GLY A 521 18.60 22.64 25.14
N GLY A 522 17.69 22.53 24.17
CA GLY A 522 16.30 23.01 24.27
C GLY A 522 15.26 21.90 24.21
N LEU A 523 14.33 21.90 25.18
CA LEU A 523 13.27 20.90 25.30
C LEU A 523 11.90 21.51 24.96
N LEU A 524 11.21 20.87 24.03
CA LEU A 524 9.85 21.22 23.61
C LEU A 524 8.91 20.02 23.74
N TYR A 525 7.68 20.29 24.16
CA TYR A 525 6.61 19.30 24.29
C TYR A 525 5.49 19.58 23.30
N THR A 526 5.18 18.62 22.42
CA THR A 526 4.17 18.83 21.36
C THR A 526 2.73 18.73 21.85
N ASN A 527 2.53 18.29 23.09
CA ASN A 527 1.21 18.13 23.71
C ASN A 527 0.95 19.13 24.86
N THR A 528 1.75 20.19 24.97
CA THR A 528 1.54 21.30 25.92
C THR A 528 1.75 22.66 25.21
N THR A 529 1.38 23.75 25.88
CA THR A 529 1.62 25.11 25.39
C THR A 529 2.98 25.66 25.83
N ASP A 530 3.73 24.93 26.65
CA ASP A 530 4.94 25.43 27.31
C ASP A 530 5.94 26.05 26.32
N ALA A 531 6.63 27.09 26.77
CA ALA A 531 7.80 27.60 26.06
C ALA A 531 8.93 26.56 26.08
N GLU A 532 9.92 26.74 25.20
CA GLU A 532 11.15 25.96 25.26
C GLU A 532 11.81 26.17 26.61
N THR A 533 12.05 25.07 27.29
CA THR A 533 12.81 25.08 28.55
C THR A 533 14.23 24.68 28.22
N ALA A 534 15.20 25.38 28.81
CA ALA A 534 16.54 24.81 28.92
C ALA A 534 16.39 23.48 29.64
N GLN A 535 17.00 22.41 29.13
CA GLN A 535 16.98 21.06 29.71
C GLN A 535 16.99 21.13 31.25
N PRO A 536 15.84 21.03 31.93
CA PRO A 536 15.79 21.30 33.35
C PRO A 536 16.28 20.05 34.06
N ASN A 537 17.44 20.15 34.72
CA ASN A 537 17.91 19.21 35.74
C ASN A 537 18.06 17.74 35.28
N VAL A 538 19.26 17.33 34.82
CA VAL A 538 19.80 15.94 34.82
C VAL A 538 18.92 14.77 34.30
N ASN A 539 17.68 14.99 33.89
CA ASN A 539 16.63 13.96 33.87
C ASN A 539 15.80 13.94 32.58
N ASP A 540 16.25 14.56 31.47
CA ASP A 540 15.73 14.36 30.10
C ASP A 540 16.78 14.72 29.02
N THR A 541 18.04 14.40 29.32
CA THR A 541 19.20 14.88 28.54
C THR A 541 19.24 14.25 27.15
N PHE A 542 19.15 15.07 26.10
CA PHE A 542 19.52 14.68 24.73
C PHE A 542 20.95 15.11 24.47
N SER A 543 21.85 14.15 24.23
CA SER A 543 23.30 14.40 24.24
C SER A 543 23.85 14.77 22.87
N SER A 544 23.43 14.06 21.82
CA SER A 544 23.92 14.29 20.46
C SER A 544 23.01 13.68 19.40
N PHE A 545 23.06 14.30 18.23
CA PHE A 545 22.69 13.68 16.96
C PHE A 545 23.93 12.94 16.44
N ASP A 546 23.81 11.64 16.21
CA ASP A 546 24.92 10.79 15.80
C ASP A 546 24.74 10.35 14.35
N SER A 547 25.82 10.00 13.66
CA SER A 547 25.79 9.60 12.24
C SER A 547 24.89 8.40 11.89
N ASN A 548 24.50 7.61 12.89
CA ASN A 548 23.66 6.42 12.74
C ASN A 548 22.58 6.35 13.84
N GLY A 549 22.17 7.49 14.41
CA GLY A 549 21.42 7.46 15.65
C GLY A 549 21.35 8.76 16.42
N PHE A 550 21.11 8.63 17.71
CA PHE A 550 21.19 9.72 18.67
C PHE A 550 21.57 9.17 20.03
N SER A 551 22.16 10.01 20.87
CA SER A 551 22.55 9.62 22.23
C SER A 551 21.75 10.39 23.26
N LEU A 552 21.30 9.65 24.27
CA LEU A 552 20.55 10.12 25.42
C LEU A 552 21.43 10.06 26.66
N GLY A 553 21.23 11.00 27.56
CA GLY A 553 21.73 10.93 28.92
C GLY A 553 20.70 10.33 29.86
N VAL A 554 20.86 10.65 31.14
CA VAL A 554 19.88 10.30 32.17
C VAL A 554 18.58 11.03 31.89
N GLY A 555 17.45 10.31 31.96
CA GLY A 555 16.17 10.96 32.02
C GLY A 555 14.92 10.09 32.05
N ILE A 556 13.92 10.54 32.81
CA ILE A 556 12.69 9.78 33.04
C ILE A 556 11.74 9.87 31.84
N GLY A 557 11.68 11.01 31.17
CA GLY A 557 10.76 11.25 30.08
C GLY A 557 11.14 10.60 28.76
N ILE A 558 12.42 10.28 28.57
CA ILE A 558 12.96 9.71 27.32
C ILE A 558 13.81 8.46 27.51
N ASN A 559 14.22 8.10 28.73
CA ASN A 559 15.16 7.00 28.96
C ASN A 559 15.01 6.35 30.37
N GLU A 560 13.79 6.32 30.92
CA GLU A 560 13.56 5.70 32.23
C GLU A 560 13.83 4.20 32.17
N SER A 561 14.48 3.66 33.21
CA SER A 561 14.77 2.24 33.30
C SER A 561 13.50 1.41 33.09
N SER A 562 13.57 0.43 32.19
CA SER A 562 12.49 -0.51 31.87
C SER A 562 11.27 0.10 31.15
N ALA A 563 11.18 1.43 30.98
CA ALA A 563 10.15 2.04 30.16
C ALA A 563 10.44 1.82 28.68
N THR A 564 9.40 1.61 27.87
CA THR A 564 9.52 1.43 26.42
C THR A 564 9.17 2.72 25.70
N TYR A 565 9.89 3.01 24.61
CA TYR A 565 9.76 4.24 23.84
C TYR A 565 9.66 3.97 22.34
N ALA A 566 9.07 4.92 21.62
CA ALA A 566 9.25 5.10 20.18
C ALA A 566 9.90 6.45 19.90
N ALA A 567 10.88 6.46 19.01
CA ALA A 567 11.47 7.67 18.44
C ALA A 567 11.25 7.69 16.93
N TRP A 568 10.51 8.67 16.43
CA TRP A 568 10.40 8.97 15.00
C TRP A 568 11.52 9.94 14.63
N CYS A 569 12.33 9.54 13.65
CA CYS A 569 13.56 10.23 13.29
C CYS A 569 13.51 10.64 11.82
N TRP A 570 13.77 11.90 11.50
CA TRP A 570 13.80 12.40 10.12
C TRP A 570 15.16 13.02 9.79
N ASP A 571 15.64 12.78 8.58
CA ASP A 571 16.77 13.49 7.96
C ASP A 571 16.26 14.76 7.26
N ALA A 572 16.76 15.91 7.69
CA ALA A 572 16.47 17.21 7.10
C ALA A 572 17.65 17.75 6.29
N GLY A 573 18.60 16.90 5.89
CA GLY A 573 19.67 17.22 4.97
C GLY A 573 20.98 17.58 5.66
N SER A 574 22.02 17.84 4.88
CA SER A 574 23.40 17.86 5.39
C SER A 574 23.85 19.20 5.99
N SER A 575 23.12 20.29 5.78
CA SER A 575 23.59 21.63 6.16
C SER A 575 22.47 22.53 6.67
N THR A 576 22.81 23.34 7.68
CA THR A 576 21.98 24.43 8.17
C THR A 576 22.46 25.73 7.53
N VAL A 577 21.58 26.43 6.81
CA VAL A 577 21.92 27.63 6.02
C VAL A 577 21.01 28.81 6.35
N SER A 578 21.51 30.01 6.12
CA SER A 578 20.69 31.22 6.06
C SER A 578 19.89 31.23 4.75
N ASN A 579 18.59 31.46 4.83
CA ASN A 579 17.70 31.54 3.69
C ASN A 579 17.04 32.92 3.64
N THR A 580 17.26 33.63 2.54
CA THR A 580 16.73 34.99 2.29
C THR A 580 15.54 34.98 1.33
N GLN A 581 14.94 33.82 1.05
CA GLN A 581 13.68 33.72 0.34
C GLN A 581 12.54 34.11 1.29
N GLY A 582 11.69 35.04 0.85
CA GLY A 582 10.63 35.62 1.68
C GLY A 582 10.95 37.04 2.13
N SER A 583 10.15 37.58 3.04
CA SER A 583 10.27 38.96 3.53
C SER A 583 11.12 39.08 4.80
N ILE A 584 11.51 37.96 5.40
CA ILE A 584 12.47 37.88 6.50
C ILE A 584 13.55 36.83 6.18
N THR A 585 14.68 36.91 6.86
CA THR A 585 15.70 35.85 6.80
C THR A 585 15.34 34.74 7.79
N SER A 586 15.45 33.48 7.36
CA SER A 586 15.28 32.29 8.21
C SER A 586 16.55 31.44 8.23
N THR A 587 16.68 30.60 9.24
CA THR A 587 17.69 29.54 9.32
C THR A 587 17.03 28.22 8.97
N VAL A 588 17.49 27.57 7.90
CA VAL A 588 16.84 26.40 7.30
C VAL A 588 17.81 25.23 7.26
N ARG A 589 17.33 24.05 7.65
CA ARG A 589 17.91 22.76 7.27
C ARG A 589 16.80 21.97 6.57
N ALA A 590 17.00 21.66 5.28
CA ALA A 590 15.98 21.01 4.44
C ALA A 590 16.54 19.85 3.61
N ASN A 591 15.81 18.74 3.60
CA ASN A 591 15.96 17.63 2.66
C ASN A 591 14.79 17.70 1.68
N ALA A 592 14.97 18.46 0.60
CA ALA A 592 13.94 18.65 -0.42
C ALA A 592 13.51 17.32 -1.07
N THR A 593 14.44 16.39 -1.25
CA THR A 593 14.18 15.04 -1.79
C THR A 593 13.25 14.22 -0.89
N ALA A 594 13.41 14.34 0.43
CA ALA A 594 12.52 13.73 1.42
C ALA A 594 11.32 14.63 1.79
N GLY A 595 11.19 15.81 1.20
CA GLY A 595 10.09 16.74 1.49
C GLY A 595 10.01 17.17 2.95
N PHE A 596 11.13 17.28 3.67
CA PHE A 596 11.16 17.66 5.09
C PHE A 596 12.13 18.82 5.37
N SER A 597 11.71 19.76 6.22
CA SER A 597 12.52 20.91 6.62
C SER A 597 12.30 21.32 8.08
N VAL A 598 13.36 21.77 8.73
CA VAL A 598 13.38 22.45 10.03
C VAL A 598 13.77 23.91 9.82
N VAL A 599 12.92 24.84 10.28
CA VAL A 599 13.05 26.29 10.01
C VAL A 599 12.98 27.08 11.31
N SER A 600 14.02 27.83 11.65
CA SER A 600 13.99 28.80 12.75
C SER A 600 14.02 30.24 12.22
N PHE A 601 13.28 31.13 12.86
CA PHE A 601 13.15 32.52 12.42
C PHE A 601 12.68 33.44 13.54
N THR A 602 12.90 34.73 13.35
CA THR A 602 12.32 35.82 14.15
C THR A 602 11.23 36.50 13.33
N PRO A 603 9.99 36.63 13.84
CA PRO A 603 8.91 37.27 13.10
C PRO A 603 9.22 38.72 12.70
N ALA A 604 8.58 39.19 11.63
CA ALA A 604 8.65 40.60 11.23
C ALA A 604 8.09 41.51 12.34
N SER A 605 8.43 42.81 12.30
CA SER A 605 7.99 43.77 13.33
C SER A 605 6.46 43.90 13.42
N SER A 606 5.74 43.72 12.31
CA SER A 606 4.27 43.83 12.24
C SER A 606 3.73 43.23 10.95
N GLY A 607 2.47 42.78 10.97
CA GLY A 607 1.72 42.41 9.77
C GLY A 607 2.11 41.05 9.18
N ALA A 608 1.64 40.81 7.95
CA ALA A 608 1.90 39.57 7.22
C ALA A 608 3.34 39.53 6.67
N PHE A 609 3.98 38.37 6.77
CA PHE A 609 5.34 38.13 6.29
C PHE A 609 5.51 36.71 5.76
N THR A 610 6.57 36.46 4.98
CA THR A 610 6.89 35.16 4.38
C THR A 610 8.26 34.66 4.82
N ILE A 611 8.38 33.34 4.96
CA ILE A 611 9.52 32.64 5.56
C ILE A 611 10.00 31.56 4.58
N GLY A 612 11.28 31.59 4.22
CA GLY A 612 11.91 30.60 3.36
C GLY A 612 12.01 29.23 4.05
N HIS A 613 11.68 28.15 3.33
CA HIS A 613 11.70 26.77 3.85
C HIS A 613 12.55 25.78 3.04
N GLY A 614 13.00 26.12 1.84
CA GLY A 614 13.99 25.31 1.10
C GLY A 614 13.52 23.96 0.54
N LEU A 615 12.21 23.68 0.44
CA LEU A 615 11.70 22.38 -0.06
C LEU A 615 11.61 22.31 -1.59
N GLY A 616 11.57 23.44 -2.30
CA GLY A 616 11.37 23.46 -3.75
C GLY A 616 9.95 23.12 -4.22
N VAL A 617 9.06 22.75 -3.30
CA VAL A 617 7.62 22.52 -3.49
C VAL A 617 6.85 23.09 -2.30
N ALA A 618 5.58 23.45 -2.51
CA ALA A 618 4.77 24.00 -1.43
C ALA A 618 4.53 22.95 -0.33
N PRO A 619 4.76 23.27 0.96
CA PRO A 619 4.51 22.33 2.04
C PRO A 619 3.01 22.06 2.19
N SER A 620 2.64 20.79 2.36
CA SER A 620 1.26 20.36 2.64
C SER A 620 0.93 20.33 4.14
N LEU A 621 1.95 20.34 5.00
CA LEU A 621 1.83 20.44 6.46
C LEU A 621 2.92 21.38 6.98
N VAL A 622 2.53 22.35 7.81
CA VAL A 622 3.47 23.20 8.57
C VAL A 622 3.05 23.17 10.03
N ILE A 623 3.98 22.83 10.92
CA ILE A 623 3.80 22.83 12.37
C ILE A 623 4.71 23.92 12.94
N ALA A 624 4.15 24.97 13.55
CA ALA A 624 4.90 26.14 14.04
C ALA A 624 4.70 26.35 15.55
N LYS A 625 5.77 26.77 16.24
CA LYS A 625 5.77 27.01 17.69
C LYS A 625 6.66 28.19 18.08
N SER A 626 6.16 29.03 18.99
CA SER A 626 7.00 29.98 19.73
C SER A 626 7.78 29.24 20.82
N ARG A 627 9.10 29.46 20.85
CA ARG A 627 10.05 28.87 21.78
C ARG A 627 10.16 29.66 23.08
N ASN A 628 9.72 30.91 23.13
CA ASN A 628 9.85 31.76 24.32
C ASN A 628 8.50 32.23 24.88
N ARG A 629 7.39 31.72 24.35
CA ARG A 629 6.04 32.04 24.81
C ARG A 629 5.21 30.78 25.03
N SER A 630 4.44 30.79 26.11
CA SER A 630 3.47 29.73 26.41
C SER A 630 2.24 29.89 25.54
N VAL A 631 2.23 29.24 24.38
CA VAL A 631 1.19 29.29 23.36
C VAL A 631 1.15 27.96 22.60
N SER A 632 0.00 27.62 22.03
CA SER A 632 -0.22 26.41 21.24
C SER A 632 0.75 26.24 20.07
N TRP A 633 0.88 24.99 19.62
CA TRP A 633 1.51 24.61 18.37
C TRP A 633 0.51 24.79 17.22
N PHE A 634 0.74 25.79 16.38
CA PHE A 634 -0.15 26.08 15.27
C PHE A 634 0.19 25.22 14.06
N VAL A 635 -0.85 24.68 13.43
CA VAL A 635 -0.73 23.72 12.34
C VAL A 635 -1.50 24.21 11.13
N TYR A 636 -0.81 24.27 9.99
CA TYR A 636 -1.42 24.38 8.67
C TYR A 636 -1.46 22.99 8.04
N HIS A 637 -2.57 22.67 7.38
CA HIS A 637 -2.66 21.51 6.51
C HIS A 637 -3.36 21.89 5.20
N SER A 638 -2.87 21.40 4.06
CA SER A 638 -3.39 21.71 2.71
C SER A 638 -4.88 21.39 2.53
N ALA A 639 -5.39 20.38 3.25
CA ALA A 639 -6.81 20.03 3.24
C ALA A 639 -7.74 21.09 3.86
N LEU A 640 -7.21 22.13 4.54
CA LEU A 640 -8.01 23.23 5.08
C LEU A 640 -8.52 24.20 3.98
N SER A 641 -8.22 23.94 2.71
CA SER A 641 -8.58 24.70 1.49
C SER A 641 -7.98 26.10 1.34
N SER A 642 -7.57 26.75 2.44
CA SER A 642 -6.85 28.02 2.40
C SER A 642 -6.00 28.24 3.66
N PRO A 643 -4.77 28.76 3.53
CA PRO A 643 -3.98 29.27 4.65
C PRO A 643 -4.53 30.60 5.20
N LEU A 644 -5.46 31.28 4.51
CA LEU A 644 -6.10 32.47 5.08
C LEU A 644 -7.03 32.04 6.22
N GLY A 645 -6.55 32.34 7.42
CA GLY A 645 -7.32 32.38 8.64
C GLY A 645 -7.79 31.07 9.22
N LYS A 646 -7.28 29.94 8.71
CA LYS A 646 -7.52 28.62 9.27
C LYS A 646 -6.26 28.04 9.89
N PHE A 647 -6.37 27.49 11.08
CA PHE A 647 -5.31 26.71 11.70
C PHE A 647 -5.89 25.60 12.58
N LEU A 648 -5.06 24.60 12.84
CA LEU A 648 -5.28 23.56 13.82
C LEU A 648 -4.27 23.74 14.96
N GLU A 649 -4.54 23.11 16.10
CA GLU A 649 -3.64 23.10 17.25
C GLU A 649 -3.18 21.67 17.54
N LEU A 650 -1.87 21.40 17.47
CA LEU A 650 -1.34 20.05 17.67
C LEU A 650 -1.60 19.52 19.10
N ASN A 651 -1.59 20.43 20.08
CA ASN A 651 -1.72 20.14 21.51
C ASN A 651 -3.17 20.30 22.03
N SER A 652 -4.17 20.22 21.15
CA SER A 652 -5.57 20.48 21.47
C SER A 652 -6.49 19.51 20.74
N THR A 653 -7.70 19.32 21.26
CA THR A 653 -8.79 18.61 20.58
C THR A 653 -9.75 19.57 19.88
N ALA A 654 -9.45 20.87 19.87
CA ALA A 654 -10.25 21.87 19.18
C ALA A 654 -10.36 21.56 17.68
N ALA A 655 -11.53 21.85 17.12
CA ALA A 655 -11.73 21.84 15.67
C ALA A 655 -10.90 22.96 15.01
N VAL A 656 -10.90 23.00 13.67
CA VAL A 656 -10.28 24.12 12.93
C VAL A 656 -10.80 25.46 13.43
N ASP A 657 -9.89 26.34 13.82
CA ASP A 657 -10.23 27.73 14.13
C ASP A 657 -10.21 28.52 12.81
N ALA A 658 -11.27 29.27 12.55
CA ALA A 658 -11.46 30.10 11.36
C ALA A 658 -11.74 31.58 11.68
N ASN A 659 -11.52 32.02 12.94
CA ASN A 659 -11.92 33.34 13.43
C ASN A 659 -10.92 34.46 13.08
N TYR A 660 -9.74 34.12 12.57
CA TYR A 660 -8.67 35.09 12.33
C TYR A 660 -8.40 35.27 10.84
N ALA A 661 -9.01 36.25 10.17
CA ALA A 661 -9.00 36.39 8.70
C ALA A 661 -7.63 36.24 7.99
N ASN A 662 -6.50 36.47 8.67
CA ASN A 662 -5.18 36.45 8.06
C ASN A 662 -4.10 35.75 8.91
N PHE A 663 -4.42 34.61 9.53
CA PHE A 663 -3.53 33.90 10.46
C PHE A 663 -2.15 33.56 9.88
N TRP A 664 -2.09 32.91 8.71
CA TRP A 664 -0.82 32.59 8.02
C TRP A 664 -0.35 33.69 7.06
N GLY A 665 -0.97 34.88 7.04
CA GLY A 665 -0.48 36.04 6.29
C GLY A 665 -0.46 35.94 4.74
N THR A 666 -0.85 34.81 4.15
CA THR A 666 -0.84 34.58 2.69
C THR A 666 -2.04 33.73 2.24
N THR A 667 -2.40 33.84 0.95
CA THR A 667 -3.44 33.05 0.28
C THR A 667 -2.98 31.66 -0.14
N SER A 668 -1.68 31.45 -0.29
CA SER A 668 -1.08 30.16 -0.62
C SER A 668 0.37 30.10 -0.17
N PHE A 669 0.85 28.89 0.12
CA PHE A 669 2.29 28.63 0.26
C PHE A 669 2.87 28.30 -1.12
N SER A 670 4.11 28.69 -1.37
CA SER A 670 4.79 28.46 -2.65
C SER A 670 5.89 27.42 -2.52
N SER A 671 6.59 27.13 -3.61
CA SER A 671 7.77 26.26 -3.61
C SER A 671 8.93 26.76 -2.73
N THR A 672 8.91 28.03 -2.33
CA THR A 672 10.02 28.68 -1.62
C THR A 672 9.63 29.22 -0.25
N VAL A 673 8.37 29.60 -0.04
CA VAL A 673 7.94 30.28 1.19
C VAL A 673 6.59 29.78 1.74
N PHE A 674 6.47 29.80 3.07
CA PHE A 674 5.19 29.83 3.80
C PHE A 674 5.00 31.20 4.46
N GLY A 675 3.81 31.51 4.96
CA GLY A 675 3.51 32.82 5.57
C GLY A 675 3.18 32.75 7.05
N MET A 676 3.29 33.87 7.75
CA MET A 676 2.74 34.10 9.10
C MET A 676 2.33 35.57 9.26
N ASN A 677 1.71 35.92 10.38
CA ASN A 677 1.25 37.27 10.67
C ASN A 677 1.55 37.70 12.12
N THR A 678 2.38 38.74 12.27
CA THR A 678 2.75 39.33 13.55
C THR A 678 1.58 40.12 14.13
N GLY A 679 1.24 39.83 15.38
CA GLY A 679 0.06 40.34 16.08
C GLY A 679 -1.16 39.41 16.00
N VAL A 680 -1.07 38.34 15.21
CA VAL A 680 -2.13 37.33 15.05
C VAL A 680 -1.62 35.94 15.43
N SER A 681 -0.67 35.42 14.65
CA SER A 681 -0.10 34.07 14.81
C SER A 681 1.18 34.03 15.66
N CYS A 682 1.85 35.17 15.79
CA CYS A 682 3.10 35.33 16.53
C CYS A 682 3.28 36.78 17.00
N LEU A 683 4.23 37.02 17.90
CA LEU A 683 4.71 38.35 18.28
C LEU A 683 6.07 38.63 17.63
N SER A 684 6.41 39.91 17.43
CA SER A 684 7.71 40.32 16.88
C SER A 684 8.91 39.91 17.75
N THR A 685 8.66 39.60 19.03
CA THR A 685 9.66 39.15 20.00
C THR A 685 9.69 37.63 20.15
N ASP A 686 8.85 36.87 19.42
CA ASP A 686 8.90 35.41 19.48
C ASP A 686 10.16 34.87 18.80
N ASN A 687 10.73 33.80 19.37
CA ASN A 687 11.70 32.95 18.69
C ASN A 687 10.96 31.74 18.14
N MET A 688 10.85 31.61 16.83
CA MET A 688 10.01 30.58 16.22
C MET A 688 10.81 29.37 15.75
N ILE A 689 10.15 28.20 15.79
CA ILE A 689 10.55 26.99 15.08
C ILE A 689 9.36 26.50 14.26
N ALA A 690 9.61 26.01 13.05
CA ALA A 690 8.63 25.35 12.21
C ALA A 690 9.18 24.07 11.59
N TYR A 691 8.33 23.06 11.49
CA TYR A 691 8.57 21.82 10.76
C TYR A 691 7.67 21.79 9.53
N CYS A 692 8.27 21.73 8.35
CA CYS A 692 7.55 21.78 7.07
C CYS A 692 7.65 20.41 6.38
N PHE A 693 6.52 19.91 5.90
CA PHE A 693 6.43 18.64 5.18
C PHE A 693 5.74 18.80 3.84
N ALA A 694 6.28 18.17 2.81
CA ALA A 694 5.74 18.10 1.46
C ALA A 694 5.58 16.63 1.01
N PRO A 695 4.57 16.32 0.18
CA PRO A 695 4.34 14.97 -0.31
C PRO A 695 5.49 14.54 -1.22
N VAL A 696 5.91 13.29 -1.06
CA VAL A 696 6.91 12.64 -1.89
C VAL A 696 6.34 11.29 -2.33
N VAL A 697 6.23 11.11 -3.65
CA VAL A 697 5.67 9.88 -4.23
C VAL A 697 6.41 8.66 -3.69
N GLY A 698 5.64 7.73 -3.13
CA GLY A 698 6.15 6.48 -2.58
C GLY A 698 6.70 6.55 -1.15
N TYR A 699 6.72 7.73 -0.53
CA TYR A 699 7.32 7.95 0.79
C TYR A 699 6.40 8.68 1.78
N SER A 700 5.79 9.80 1.37
CA SER A 700 4.96 10.62 2.25
C SER A 700 3.74 11.15 1.51
N SER A 701 2.57 11.10 2.16
CA SER A 701 1.30 11.59 1.63
C SER A 701 0.55 12.40 2.68
N PHE A 702 -0.06 13.50 2.24
CA PHE A 702 -0.77 14.46 3.07
C PHE A 702 -2.15 14.69 2.49
N GLY A 703 -3.18 14.51 3.30
CA GLY A 703 -4.57 14.54 2.84
C GLY A 703 -5.55 14.53 4.00
N SER A 704 -6.82 14.38 3.66
CA SER A 704 -7.91 14.22 4.63
C SER A 704 -8.78 13.04 4.22
N TYR A 705 -9.42 12.43 5.19
CA TYR A 705 -10.44 11.41 4.95
C TYR A 705 -11.67 11.71 5.80
N THR A 706 -12.83 11.25 5.33
CA THR A 706 -14.08 11.27 6.09
C THR A 706 -14.28 9.87 6.68
N GLY A 707 -14.47 9.79 8.00
CA GLY A 707 -14.81 8.53 8.65
C GLY A 707 -16.11 7.93 8.09
N ASN A 708 -16.16 6.62 7.93
CA ASN A 708 -17.31 5.90 7.37
C ASN A 708 -18.07 5.06 8.41
N GLY A 709 -17.73 5.17 9.71
CA GLY A 709 -18.34 4.39 10.79
C GLY A 709 -17.99 2.91 10.82
N SER A 710 -17.16 2.41 9.89
CA SER A 710 -16.62 1.05 9.92
C SER A 710 -15.56 0.90 11.01
N THR A 711 -15.48 -0.26 11.66
CA THR A 711 -14.38 -0.61 12.58
C THR A 711 -13.01 -0.60 11.89
N ASP A 712 -13.00 -0.84 10.57
CA ASP A 712 -11.80 -0.82 9.74
C ASP A 712 -11.45 0.58 9.21
N GLY A 713 -12.35 1.55 9.41
CA GLY A 713 -12.25 2.88 8.81
C GLY A 713 -12.48 2.89 7.29
N PRO A 714 -12.30 4.05 6.63
CA PRO A 714 -12.33 4.16 5.18
C PRO A 714 -11.00 3.68 4.56
N PHE A 715 -11.07 3.15 3.33
CA PHE A 715 -9.88 3.03 2.50
C PHE A 715 -9.36 4.44 2.13
N VAL A 716 -8.05 4.63 2.26
CA VAL A 716 -7.37 5.89 1.88
C VAL A 716 -6.22 5.54 0.95
N TYR A 717 -6.27 6.07 -0.28
CA TYR A 717 -5.20 5.86 -1.24
C TYR A 717 -4.01 6.79 -0.96
N THR A 718 -2.91 6.22 -0.48
CA THR A 718 -1.66 6.95 -0.17
C THR A 718 -0.60 6.82 -1.26
N GLY A 719 -0.76 5.89 -2.21
CA GLY A 719 0.24 5.62 -3.24
C GLY A 719 1.47 4.84 -2.74
N PHE A 720 1.42 4.29 -1.53
CA PHE A 720 2.39 3.34 -0.96
C PHE A 720 1.81 2.70 0.29
N ARG A 721 2.44 1.63 0.81
CA ARG A 721 2.09 1.04 2.11
C ARG A 721 2.79 1.84 3.23
N PRO A 722 2.07 2.58 4.08
CA PRO A 722 2.65 3.39 5.15
C PRO A 722 3.32 2.60 6.26
#